data_AF-A0ABD3PUF3-F1
#
_entry.id   AF-A0ABD3PUF3-F1
#
_cell.length_a   1.000
_cell.length_b   1.000
_cell.length_c   1.000
_cell.angle_alpha   90.00
_cell.angle_beta   90.00
_cell.angle_gamma   90.00
#
_symmetry.space_group_name_H-M   'P 1'
#
loop_
_entity.id
_entity.type
_entity.pdbx_description
1 polymer ?
#
loop_
_entity_poly.entity_id
_entity_poly.type
_entity_poly.pdbx_seq_one_letter_code
_entity_poly.pdbx_strand_id
1 'polypeptide(L)'
;MSSTPQPDPSTDYYSVALIGSSGGGTATLGHTNPIELLTTIHNELMRIRDVDDESRTAVKPKPHRRRVCLGLSHAIFVSLCDGGGFDSIGEEGWNPNDDDIDRRCDVKKDRGPQAVLFTVGFSSNEPAQCVDMDEQFRVHLMKRGPLSKINALVQKLDNALASRIQCQHSMPMERSSQNYSIRAIISLSSKPSLHHSFLSAASQNVLPVAGSGGTSLGILASRYDLKIVGNSGGSVASTTLTKARGWARGLAVEWGMEYDVNYDSSVYSSKEDCENGVERNDGVNALPSLKSILEAALPSFLCVSVALRLLSLWFVGDASEEEGSCSNVLMQSQQSIRTLEYALRHFALGTACCVLSAMSRCKNDSATQSSGDQSTLLLAAVVAGVITSASASVSAHATVCGGGSALAGLVAGACIPPIMSRISDFCIRYHVTATMTNILLGGGVGIVVGIFMHLSGAAYALGIATGVIRCLMRWKRVAVSNGKGIQSPIHTILSALSYLQEYSSNIAKLPRIGFFYCSSFLLPTRVSTEFLPVPIGMGFLYGVLFVYGSKIGFYHSIFLPLILLEMDCSNDASLFGAIDECALVMVCAGICAGNLIVPPCSKEGRGGAGHNSLSWKALKTNILCGDFIEAAYPYMEKSKLINISSYIAAGLSCEILMQRRVLGSAYLPLPLVIWLSNDRLGICAASGIAFGVCFMSTVISNMYMW
;
A
#
# COMPACT_ATOMS: atom_id res chain seq x y z
N MET A 1 2.72 -50.62 -10.79
CA MET A 1 1.28 -50.28 -10.88
C MET A 1 0.84 -49.77 -9.53
N SER A 2 1.13 -48.50 -9.22
CA SER A 2 0.54 -47.84 -8.05
C SER A 2 -0.87 -47.41 -8.44
N SER A 3 -1.87 -48.05 -7.84
CA SER A 3 -3.28 -47.71 -8.00
C SER A 3 -3.51 -46.27 -7.56
N THR A 4 -3.80 -45.42 -8.55
CA THR A 4 -4.16 -44.01 -8.39
C THR A 4 -5.55 -43.88 -7.76
N PRO A 5 -5.81 -42.85 -6.93
CA PRO A 5 -7.16 -42.57 -6.47
C PRO A 5 -7.95 -41.95 -7.63
N GLN A 6 -8.91 -42.68 -8.21
CA GLN A 6 -9.91 -42.07 -9.07
C GLN A 6 -10.65 -40.97 -8.28
N PRO A 7 -11.01 -39.82 -8.90
CA PRO A 7 -11.78 -38.78 -8.24
C PRO A 7 -13.08 -39.39 -7.70
N ASP A 8 -13.27 -39.27 -6.39
CA ASP A 8 -14.43 -39.85 -5.71
C ASP A 8 -15.69 -39.08 -6.18
N PRO A 9 -16.69 -39.74 -6.79
CA PRO A 9 -17.90 -39.07 -7.27
C PRO A 9 -18.72 -38.41 -6.16
N SER A 10 -18.40 -38.68 -4.89
CA SER A 10 -18.95 -38.02 -3.72
C SER A 10 -18.23 -36.73 -3.29
N THR A 11 -17.16 -36.33 -3.98
CA THR A 11 -16.35 -35.16 -3.64
C THR A 11 -16.53 -34.00 -4.63
N ASP A 12 -16.79 -32.82 -4.09
CA ASP A 12 -16.91 -31.55 -4.81
C ASP A 12 -15.56 -30.82 -4.81
N TYR A 13 -14.95 -30.69 -5.98
CA TYR A 13 -13.63 -30.07 -6.13
C TYR A 13 -13.73 -28.57 -6.45
N TYR A 14 -13.00 -27.76 -5.67
CA TYR A 14 -12.89 -26.31 -5.82
C TYR A 14 -11.50 -25.97 -6.32
N SER A 15 -11.41 -25.42 -7.54
CA SER A 15 -10.16 -24.94 -8.10
C SER A 15 -10.19 -23.44 -8.37
N VAL A 16 -9.02 -22.81 -8.29
CA VAL A 16 -8.86 -21.36 -8.47
C VAL A 16 -8.04 -21.08 -9.72
N ALA A 17 -8.47 -20.08 -10.50
CA ALA A 17 -7.69 -19.53 -11.60
C ALA A 17 -7.10 -18.17 -11.19
N LEU A 18 -5.86 -17.89 -11.59
CA LEU A 18 -5.18 -16.64 -11.32
C LEU A 18 -4.86 -15.91 -12.61
N ILE A 19 -5.20 -14.62 -12.65
CA ILE A 19 -4.77 -13.71 -13.70
C ILE A 19 -4.08 -12.51 -13.07
N GLY A 20 -3.02 -12.02 -13.69
CA GLY A 20 -2.39 -10.83 -13.17
C GLY A 20 -1.04 -10.50 -13.73
N SER A 21 -0.44 -9.51 -13.10
CA SER A 21 0.86 -9.01 -13.48
C SER A 21 1.66 -8.48 -12.30
N SER A 22 2.97 -8.27 -12.51
CA SER A 22 3.78 -7.47 -11.60
C SER A 22 3.19 -6.05 -11.56
N GLY A 23 2.54 -5.71 -10.44
CA GLY A 23 1.84 -4.44 -10.25
C GLY A 23 2.78 -3.29 -9.87
N GLY A 24 2.46 -2.07 -10.31
CA GLY A 24 3.26 -0.84 -10.13
C GLY A 24 3.05 -0.13 -8.80
N GLY A 25 2.49 -0.82 -7.81
CA GLY A 25 2.58 -0.42 -6.42
C GLY A 25 3.93 -0.86 -5.88
N THR A 26 4.88 0.08 -5.83
CA THR A 26 6.29 -0.09 -5.46
C THR A 26 6.57 -0.81 -4.14
N ALA A 27 5.57 -1.17 -3.33
CA ALA A 27 5.75 -1.87 -2.07
C ALA A 27 5.50 -3.39 -2.07
N THR A 28 4.88 -4.03 -3.09
CA THR A 28 4.39 -5.40 -2.83
C THR A 28 4.64 -6.52 -3.84
N LEU A 29 4.96 -6.27 -5.11
CA LEU A 29 5.23 -7.39 -6.06
C LEU A 29 6.35 -7.15 -7.08
N GLY A 30 6.84 -5.92 -7.27
CA GLY A 30 7.90 -5.63 -8.26
C GLY A 30 9.27 -6.27 -7.96
N HIS A 31 9.49 -6.70 -6.70
CA HIS A 31 10.72 -7.36 -6.24
C HIS A 31 10.52 -8.81 -5.80
N THR A 32 9.29 -9.34 -5.86
CA THR A 32 8.97 -10.68 -5.38
C THR A 32 9.15 -11.67 -6.52
N ASN A 33 9.84 -12.79 -6.27
CA ASN A 33 9.95 -13.86 -7.25
C ASN A 33 8.54 -14.36 -7.65
N PRO A 34 8.14 -14.28 -8.94
CA PRO A 34 6.82 -14.73 -9.40
C PRO A 34 6.51 -16.19 -9.03
N ILE A 35 7.54 -17.04 -8.99
CA ILE A 35 7.40 -18.45 -8.59
C ILE A 35 7.01 -18.55 -7.11
N GLU A 36 7.70 -17.80 -6.25
CA GLU A 36 7.41 -17.74 -4.81
C GLU A 36 6.01 -17.19 -4.55
N LEU A 37 5.60 -16.16 -5.28
CA LEU A 37 4.25 -15.59 -5.21
C LEU A 37 3.19 -16.65 -5.52
N LEU A 38 3.28 -17.29 -6.69
CA LEU A 38 2.29 -18.29 -7.11
C LEU A 38 2.29 -19.50 -6.18
N THR A 39 3.45 -19.95 -5.73
CA THR A 39 3.58 -21.07 -4.78
C THR A 39 2.98 -20.73 -3.42
N THR A 40 3.21 -19.52 -2.91
CA THR A 40 2.62 -19.06 -1.65
C THR A 40 1.09 -19.02 -1.73
N ILE A 41 0.55 -18.53 -2.84
CA ILE A 41 -0.91 -18.50 -3.07
C ILE A 41 -1.47 -19.92 -3.13
N HIS A 42 -0.83 -20.82 -3.88
CA HIS A 42 -1.25 -22.22 -3.95
C HIS A 42 -1.27 -22.86 -2.56
N ASN A 43 -0.19 -22.73 -1.80
CA ASN A 43 -0.07 -23.30 -0.45
C ASN A 43 -1.14 -22.78 0.52
N GLU A 44 -1.46 -21.49 0.46
CA GLU A 44 -2.50 -20.90 1.31
C GLU A 44 -3.91 -21.32 0.90
N LEU A 45 -4.18 -21.56 -0.38
CA LEU A 45 -5.46 -22.13 -0.83
C LEU A 45 -5.63 -23.60 -0.41
N MET A 46 -4.54 -24.36 -0.37
CA MET A 46 -4.55 -25.76 0.09
C MET A 46 -4.89 -25.92 1.59
N ARG A 47 -4.93 -24.82 2.35
CA ARG A 47 -5.37 -24.79 3.76
C ARG A 47 -6.89 -24.68 3.93
N ILE A 48 -7.63 -24.50 2.83
CA ILE A 48 -9.09 -24.42 2.86
C ILE A 48 -9.68 -25.84 2.94
N ARG A 49 -10.49 -26.10 3.96
CA ARG A 49 -11.04 -27.42 4.28
C ARG A 49 -12.55 -27.37 4.44
N ASP A 50 -13.17 -28.52 4.24
CA ASP A 50 -14.59 -28.67 4.57
C ASP A 50 -14.78 -28.53 6.10
N VAL A 51 -15.97 -28.12 6.51
CA VAL A 51 -16.34 -28.04 7.93
C VAL A 51 -16.83 -29.42 8.36
N ASP A 52 -16.09 -30.09 9.25
CA ASP A 52 -16.54 -31.36 9.82
C ASP A 52 -17.72 -31.09 10.79
N ASP A 53 -18.91 -31.59 10.44
CA ASP A 53 -20.20 -31.27 11.06
C ASP A 53 -20.42 -32.02 12.40
N GLU A 54 -19.39 -32.16 13.26
CA GLU A 54 -19.50 -32.89 14.55
C GLU A 54 -20.31 -32.14 15.63
N SER A 55 -20.66 -30.87 15.41
CA SER A 55 -21.34 -30.02 16.42
C SER A 55 -22.85 -29.83 16.22
N ARG A 56 -23.47 -30.40 15.17
CA ARG A 56 -24.92 -30.30 14.94
C ARG A 56 -25.67 -31.52 15.46
N THR A 57 -26.31 -31.32 16.60
CA THR A 57 -27.20 -32.28 17.27
C THR A 57 -28.26 -32.88 16.33
N ALA A 58 -28.15 -34.20 16.13
CA ALA A 58 -29.23 -35.18 15.99
C ALA A 58 -30.53 -34.77 15.26
N VAL A 59 -30.47 -34.46 13.96
CA VAL A 59 -31.62 -34.67 13.05
C VAL A 59 -31.10 -35.14 11.68
N LYS A 60 -31.53 -36.35 11.27
CA LYS A 60 -31.27 -37.11 10.02
C LYS A 60 -30.31 -36.46 8.98
N PRO A 61 -29.14 -37.06 8.70
CA PRO A 61 -28.19 -36.49 7.76
C PRO A 61 -28.71 -36.62 6.32
N LYS A 62 -28.73 -35.49 5.59
CA LYS A 62 -28.72 -35.52 4.11
C LYS A 62 -27.33 -35.98 3.66
N PRO A 63 -27.19 -36.69 2.51
CA PRO A 63 -25.88 -37.06 2.00
C PRO A 63 -25.07 -35.79 1.69
N HIS A 64 -24.05 -35.50 2.50
CA HIS A 64 -23.17 -34.36 2.31
C HIS A 64 -21.99 -34.80 1.43
N ARG A 65 -21.82 -34.15 0.27
CA ARG A 65 -20.65 -34.36 -0.59
C ARG A 65 -19.45 -33.63 0.03
N ARG A 66 -18.33 -34.33 0.17
CA ARG A 66 -17.10 -33.79 0.74
C ARG A 66 -16.55 -32.69 -0.16
N ARG A 67 -16.18 -31.52 0.37
CA ARG A 67 -15.64 -30.41 -0.43
C ARG A 67 -14.12 -30.31 -0.26
N VAL A 68 -13.39 -30.21 -1.36
CA VAL A 68 -11.91 -30.14 -1.34
C VAL A 68 -11.42 -28.99 -2.21
N CYS A 69 -10.56 -28.13 -1.65
CA CYS A 69 -9.84 -27.12 -2.42
C CYS A 69 -8.55 -27.72 -2.99
N LEU A 70 -8.34 -27.56 -4.30
CA LEU A 70 -7.16 -28.05 -5.02
C LEU A 70 -6.10 -26.96 -5.26
N GLY A 71 -6.33 -25.77 -4.69
CA GLY A 71 -5.46 -24.62 -4.88
C GLY A 71 -5.54 -24.01 -6.28
N LEU A 72 -4.40 -23.50 -6.75
CA LEU A 72 -4.25 -22.93 -8.08
C LEU A 72 -4.21 -24.03 -9.14
N SER A 73 -5.23 -24.06 -10.01
CA SER A 73 -5.26 -24.95 -11.18
C SER A 73 -4.65 -24.29 -12.41
N HIS A 74 -4.92 -23.01 -12.59
CA HIS A 74 -4.46 -22.24 -13.74
C HIS A 74 -3.93 -20.89 -13.29
N ALA A 75 -2.84 -20.44 -13.88
CA ALA A 75 -2.33 -19.09 -13.66
C ALA A 75 -1.81 -18.49 -14.97
N ILE A 76 -2.13 -17.22 -15.21
CA ILE A 76 -1.50 -16.37 -16.23
C ILE A 76 -0.92 -15.18 -15.48
N PHE A 77 0.41 -15.14 -15.35
CA PHE A 77 1.09 -14.07 -14.63
C PHE A 77 2.21 -13.48 -15.49
N VAL A 78 2.16 -12.16 -15.71
CA VAL A 78 3.19 -11.46 -16.50
C VAL A 78 4.04 -10.58 -15.60
N SER A 79 5.36 -10.72 -15.68
CA SER A 79 6.31 -9.89 -14.95
C SER A 79 7.16 -9.06 -15.93
N LEU A 80 7.28 -7.77 -15.68
CA LEU A 80 8.19 -6.90 -16.43
C LEU A 80 9.62 -7.09 -15.95
N CYS A 81 10.58 -7.15 -16.89
CA CYS A 81 11.99 -7.43 -16.58
C CYS A 81 12.69 -6.28 -15.84
N ASP A 82 12.12 -5.06 -15.87
CA ASP A 82 12.63 -3.88 -15.19
C ASP A 82 12.13 -3.75 -13.74
N GLY A 83 11.36 -4.72 -13.25
CA GLY A 83 10.69 -4.65 -11.94
C GLY A 83 9.55 -3.64 -11.89
N GLY A 84 9.24 -3.02 -13.04
CA GLY A 84 8.16 -2.07 -13.21
C GLY A 84 6.79 -2.73 -13.07
N GLY A 85 5.80 -1.88 -12.82
CA GLY A 85 4.41 -2.27 -12.91
C GLY A 85 3.87 -2.11 -14.31
N PHE A 86 2.84 -2.88 -14.65
CA PHE A 86 2.03 -2.56 -15.82
C PHE A 86 1.35 -1.17 -15.73
N ASP A 87 1.14 -0.66 -14.52
CA ASP A 87 0.69 0.71 -14.27
C ASP A 87 1.73 1.78 -14.69
N SER A 88 3.00 1.39 -14.85
CA SER A 88 4.08 2.26 -15.30
C SER A 88 4.20 2.38 -16.82
N ILE A 89 3.42 1.58 -17.57
CA ILE A 89 3.42 1.56 -19.04
C ILE A 89 2.11 2.18 -19.54
N GLY A 90 2.18 3.30 -20.27
CA GLY A 90 1.03 3.91 -20.94
C GLY A 90 0.46 3.00 -22.05
N GLU A 91 -0.81 3.13 -22.40
CA GLU A 91 -1.51 2.18 -23.31
C GLU A 91 -0.80 1.96 -24.65
N GLU A 92 -0.13 3.00 -25.16
CA GLU A 92 0.69 2.97 -26.39
C GLU A 92 1.85 1.97 -26.33
N GLY A 93 2.38 1.67 -25.12
CA GLY A 93 3.48 0.72 -24.91
C GLY A 93 3.04 -0.74 -24.79
N TRP A 94 1.73 -1.01 -24.70
CA TRP A 94 1.19 -2.38 -24.55
C TRP A 94 0.91 -3.05 -25.88
N ASN A 95 0.48 -2.26 -26.87
CA ASN A 95 0.17 -2.72 -28.21
C ASN A 95 0.51 -1.57 -29.17
N PRO A 96 1.76 -1.47 -29.65
CA PRO A 96 2.11 -0.42 -30.60
C PRO A 96 1.20 -0.57 -31.83
N ASN A 97 0.54 0.52 -32.23
CA ASN A 97 -0.32 0.53 -33.41
C ASN A 97 0.49 0.06 -34.63
N ASP A 98 -0.10 -0.79 -35.46
CA ASP A 98 0.50 -1.26 -36.72
C ASP A 98 0.82 -0.11 -37.71
N ASP A 99 0.37 1.12 -37.45
CA ASP A 99 0.52 2.27 -38.33
C ASP A 99 1.85 3.03 -38.20
N ASP A 100 2.69 2.74 -37.19
CA ASP A 100 4.05 3.31 -37.05
C ASP A 100 5.09 2.58 -37.95
N ILE A 101 4.71 2.28 -39.18
CA ILE A 101 5.57 1.70 -40.21
C ILE A 101 6.44 2.82 -40.79
N ASP A 102 7.61 3.02 -40.19
CA ASP A 102 8.71 3.72 -40.85
C ASP A 102 9.16 2.87 -42.06
N ARG A 103 8.74 3.27 -43.28
CA ARG A 103 8.92 2.55 -44.55
C ARG A 103 10.38 2.41 -45.03
N ARG A 104 11.39 2.53 -44.15
CA ARG A 104 12.81 2.52 -44.55
C ARG A 104 13.64 1.31 -44.11
N CYS A 105 13.14 0.38 -43.32
CA CYS A 105 13.89 -0.83 -43.00
C CYS A 105 12.97 -2.05 -42.77
N ASP A 106 13.17 -3.12 -43.57
CA ASP A 106 12.56 -4.46 -43.43
C ASP A 106 13.03 -5.23 -42.18
N VAL A 107 12.99 -4.60 -41.01
CA VAL A 107 13.22 -5.25 -39.73
C VAL A 107 12.06 -4.87 -38.84
N LYS A 108 11.12 -5.81 -38.61
CA LYS A 108 10.13 -5.73 -37.52
C LYS A 108 10.89 -5.51 -36.21
N LYS A 109 11.09 -4.25 -35.83
CA LYS A 109 11.85 -3.90 -34.63
C LYS A 109 10.99 -4.23 -33.43
N ASP A 110 11.38 -5.29 -32.73
CA ASP A 110 11.01 -5.67 -31.37
C ASP A 110 11.29 -4.50 -30.39
N ARG A 111 10.49 -3.42 -30.46
CA ARG A 111 10.56 -2.27 -29.56
C ARG A 111 9.42 -2.38 -28.55
N GLY A 112 9.78 -2.40 -27.27
CA GLY A 112 8.86 -2.46 -26.14
C GLY A 112 9.56 -2.97 -24.88
N PRO A 113 9.01 -2.70 -23.70
CA PRO A 113 9.55 -3.22 -22.45
C PRO A 113 9.59 -4.75 -22.50
N GLN A 114 10.67 -5.32 -21.97
CA GLN A 114 10.85 -6.77 -21.91
C GLN A 114 9.99 -7.34 -20.77
N ALA A 115 9.27 -8.41 -21.06
CA ALA A 115 8.42 -9.09 -20.09
C ALA A 115 8.69 -10.60 -20.09
N VAL A 116 8.17 -11.27 -19.06
CA VAL A 116 8.24 -12.70 -18.85
C VAL A 116 6.85 -13.20 -18.50
N LEU A 117 6.41 -14.26 -19.19
CA LEU A 117 5.14 -14.93 -18.94
C LEU A 117 5.36 -16.21 -18.12
N PHE A 118 4.71 -16.26 -16.95
CA PHE A 118 4.63 -17.43 -16.07
C PHE A 118 3.23 -18.03 -16.14
N THR A 119 3.17 -19.35 -16.23
CA THR A 119 1.92 -20.11 -16.34
C THR A 119 1.87 -21.29 -15.39
N VAL A 120 0.66 -21.67 -14.97
CA VAL A 120 0.36 -22.92 -14.24
C VAL A 120 -0.78 -23.60 -14.98
N GLY A 121 -0.73 -24.91 -15.17
CA GLY A 121 -1.81 -25.70 -15.81
C GLY A 121 -1.86 -25.59 -17.34
N PHE A 122 -0.78 -25.13 -17.99
CA PHE A 122 -0.68 -25.03 -19.46
C PHE A 122 0.58 -25.76 -19.96
N SER A 123 0.47 -26.48 -21.10
CA SER A 123 1.60 -27.23 -21.68
C SER A 123 2.69 -26.31 -22.24
N SER A 124 3.96 -26.71 -22.09
CA SER A 124 5.13 -25.98 -22.59
C SER A 124 5.24 -25.97 -24.12
N ASN A 125 4.63 -26.95 -24.81
CA ASN A 125 4.88 -27.18 -26.24
C ASN A 125 3.77 -26.70 -27.18
N GLU A 126 2.53 -26.46 -26.72
CA GLU A 126 1.47 -25.88 -27.56
C GLU A 126 0.49 -25.02 -26.75
N PRO A 127 0.16 -23.79 -27.18
CA PRO A 127 -0.77 -22.89 -26.48
C PRO A 127 -2.24 -23.37 -26.51
N ALA A 128 -2.52 -24.51 -27.16
CA ALA A 128 -3.86 -25.04 -27.39
C ALA A 128 -4.13 -26.40 -26.70
N GLN A 129 -3.12 -27.05 -26.13
CA GLN A 129 -3.30 -28.30 -25.39
C GLN A 129 -2.99 -28.08 -23.91
N CYS A 130 -4.04 -28.17 -23.09
CA CYS A 130 -3.91 -28.18 -21.63
C CYS A 130 -3.40 -29.56 -21.18
N VAL A 131 -2.48 -29.58 -20.22
CA VAL A 131 -1.97 -30.83 -19.63
C VAL A 131 -3.06 -31.45 -18.75
N ASP A 132 -3.14 -32.79 -18.73
CA ASP A 132 -3.90 -33.53 -17.73
C ASP A 132 -3.30 -33.24 -16.33
N MET A 133 -4.13 -32.83 -15.37
CA MET A 133 -3.74 -32.33 -14.05
C MET A 133 -3.23 -33.42 -13.08
N ASP A 134 -2.76 -34.56 -13.59
CA ASP A 134 -2.01 -35.56 -12.81
C ASP A 134 -0.56 -35.08 -12.54
N GLU A 135 -0.11 -33.99 -13.16
CA GLU A 135 1.14 -33.31 -12.80
C GLU A 135 0.99 -32.45 -11.53
N GLN A 136 1.90 -32.66 -10.57
CA GLN A 136 2.05 -31.79 -9.39
C GLN A 136 2.06 -30.30 -9.77
N PHE A 137 1.48 -29.44 -8.92
CA PHE A 137 1.53 -27.98 -9.09
C PHE A 137 2.94 -27.52 -9.45
N ARG A 138 3.09 -26.95 -10.65
CA ARG A 138 4.37 -26.45 -11.16
C ARG A 138 4.18 -25.12 -11.87
N VAL A 139 5.06 -24.17 -11.57
CA VAL A 139 5.11 -22.87 -12.24
C VAL A 139 6.06 -22.98 -13.44
N HIS A 140 5.52 -22.79 -14.65
CA HIS A 140 6.28 -22.84 -15.89
C HIS A 140 6.65 -21.44 -16.38
N LEU A 141 7.91 -21.26 -16.76
CA LEU A 141 8.37 -20.10 -17.52
C LEU A 141 8.03 -20.34 -18.99
N MET A 142 6.96 -19.72 -19.50
CA MET A 142 6.47 -20.02 -20.86
C MET A 142 7.26 -19.28 -21.94
N LYS A 143 7.48 -17.97 -21.77
CA LYS A 143 8.20 -17.15 -22.75
C LYS A 143 8.75 -15.86 -22.15
N ARG A 144 9.89 -15.42 -22.67
CA ARG A 144 10.48 -14.09 -22.47
C ARG A 144 10.55 -13.35 -23.79
N GLY A 145 10.26 -12.06 -23.79
CA GLY A 145 10.33 -11.23 -24.99
C GLY A 145 9.69 -9.86 -24.84
N PRO A 146 9.52 -9.11 -25.95
CA PRO A 146 8.84 -7.83 -25.91
C PRO A 146 7.39 -7.98 -25.47
N LEU A 147 6.90 -7.01 -24.69
CA LEU A 147 5.59 -7.07 -24.05
C LEU A 147 4.44 -7.31 -25.04
N SER A 148 4.50 -6.75 -26.25
CA SER A 148 3.48 -6.95 -27.30
C SER A 148 3.33 -8.43 -27.69
N LYS A 149 4.44 -9.16 -27.87
CA LYS A 149 4.42 -10.61 -28.16
C LYS A 149 3.87 -11.42 -27.00
N ILE A 150 4.15 -10.99 -25.77
CA ILE A 150 3.62 -11.65 -24.56
C ILE A 150 2.12 -11.39 -24.40
N ASN A 151 1.65 -10.16 -24.63
CA ASN A 151 0.24 -9.81 -24.60
C ASN A 151 -0.58 -10.63 -25.60
N ALA A 152 -0.05 -10.86 -26.81
CA ALA A 152 -0.70 -11.72 -27.80
C ALA A 152 -0.81 -13.19 -27.33
N LEU A 153 0.18 -13.71 -26.60
CA LEU A 153 0.11 -15.04 -25.99
C LEU A 153 -0.88 -15.08 -24.83
N VAL A 154 -0.88 -14.05 -23.98
CA VAL A 154 -1.83 -13.90 -22.88
C VAL A 154 -3.27 -13.92 -23.39
N GLN A 155 -3.58 -13.20 -24.48
CA GLN A 155 -4.90 -13.22 -25.08
C GLN A 155 -5.32 -14.61 -25.59
N LYS A 156 -4.39 -15.41 -26.13
CA LYS A 156 -4.67 -16.79 -26.52
C LYS A 156 -5.01 -17.67 -25.32
N LEU A 157 -4.23 -17.55 -24.24
CA LEU A 157 -4.47 -18.27 -22.99
C LEU A 157 -5.76 -17.81 -22.31
N ASP A 158 -6.10 -16.53 -22.41
CA ASP A 158 -7.36 -15.96 -21.90
C ASP A 158 -8.58 -16.59 -22.57
N ASN A 159 -8.55 -16.70 -23.90
CA ASN A 159 -9.59 -17.36 -24.68
C ASN A 159 -9.71 -18.86 -24.32
N ALA A 160 -8.57 -19.53 -24.11
CA ALA A 160 -8.56 -20.93 -23.67
C ALA A 160 -9.23 -21.10 -22.29
N LEU A 161 -8.91 -20.24 -21.32
CA LEU A 161 -9.57 -20.24 -20.00
C LEU A 161 -11.07 -19.92 -20.10
N ALA A 162 -11.45 -18.95 -20.92
CA ALA A 162 -12.84 -18.58 -21.13
C ALA A 162 -13.67 -19.75 -21.67
N SER A 163 -13.15 -20.47 -22.66
CA SER A 163 -13.81 -21.65 -23.24
C SER A 163 -14.03 -22.75 -22.20
N ARG A 164 -13.09 -22.94 -21.27
CA ARG A 164 -13.16 -23.96 -20.22
C ARG A 164 -14.26 -23.66 -19.21
N ILE A 165 -14.36 -22.40 -18.77
CA ILE A 165 -15.44 -21.93 -17.89
C ILE A 165 -16.81 -22.09 -18.57
N GLN A 166 -16.91 -21.78 -19.86
CA GLN A 166 -18.16 -21.91 -20.61
C GLN A 166 -18.58 -23.38 -20.79
N CYS A 167 -17.64 -24.26 -21.17
CA CYS A 167 -17.91 -25.69 -21.34
C CYS A 167 -18.29 -26.39 -20.04
N GLN A 168 -17.79 -25.92 -18.89
CA GLN A 168 -18.11 -26.46 -17.56
C GLN A 168 -19.60 -26.32 -17.21
N HIS A 169 -20.27 -25.26 -17.68
CA HIS A 169 -21.66 -24.98 -17.35
C HIS A 169 -22.67 -25.70 -18.27
N SER A 170 -22.24 -26.13 -19.47
CA SER A 170 -23.08 -26.85 -20.44
C SER A 170 -23.21 -28.35 -20.16
N MET A 171 -22.52 -28.88 -19.15
CA MET A 171 -22.47 -30.32 -18.83
C MET A 171 -23.55 -30.73 -17.80
N PRO A 172 -24.23 -31.87 -17.96
CA PRO A 172 -25.14 -32.42 -16.95
C PRO A 172 -24.41 -32.71 -15.62
N MET A 173 -25.09 -32.43 -14.50
CA MET A 173 -24.54 -32.47 -13.13
C MET A 173 -23.86 -33.81 -12.74
N GLU A 174 -24.26 -34.93 -13.34
CA GLU A 174 -23.70 -36.28 -13.08
C GLU A 174 -22.33 -36.54 -13.73
N ARG A 175 -21.98 -35.82 -14.82
CA ARG A 175 -20.63 -35.90 -15.44
C ARG A 175 -19.67 -34.80 -14.97
N SER A 176 -20.19 -33.78 -14.28
CA SER A 176 -19.39 -32.69 -13.73
C SER A 176 -18.43 -33.17 -12.64
N SER A 177 -18.76 -34.27 -11.94
CA SER A 177 -17.94 -34.87 -10.88
C SER A 177 -16.56 -35.38 -11.33
N GLN A 178 -16.34 -35.60 -12.63
CA GLN A 178 -15.04 -36.07 -13.15
C GLN A 178 -14.10 -34.95 -13.59
N ASN A 179 -14.59 -33.71 -13.80
CA ASN A 179 -13.77 -32.62 -14.32
C ASN A 179 -13.61 -31.49 -13.31
N TYR A 180 -12.35 -31.18 -12.98
CA TYR A 180 -11.94 -30.11 -12.09
C TYR A 180 -12.49 -28.75 -12.55
N SER A 181 -13.42 -28.23 -11.77
CA SER A 181 -14.23 -27.07 -12.11
C SER A 181 -13.61 -25.79 -11.53
N ILE A 182 -13.39 -24.75 -12.34
CA ILE A 182 -12.91 -23.45 -11.86
C ILE A 182 -14.08 -22.80 -11.11
N ARG A 183 -13.89 -22.54 -9.81
CA ARG A 183 -14.93 -22.01 -8.91
C ARG A 183 -14.59 -20.63 -8.33
N ALA A 184 -13.39 -20.09 -8.58
CA ALA A 184 -13.03 -18.73 -8.21
C ALA A 184 -11.87 -18.16 -9.03
N ILE A 185 -11.70 -16.84 -8.92
CA ILE A 185 -10.65 -16.08 -9.60
C ILE A 185 -9.83 -15.28 -8.59
N ILE A 186 -8.51 -15.31 -8.73
CA ILE A 186 -7.60 -14.36 -8.09
C ILE A 186 -7.07 -13.39 -9.15
N SER A 187 -7.36 -12.10 -9.00
CA SER A 187 -6.89 -11.04 -9.90
C SER A 187 -5.81 -10.19 -9.24
N LEU A 188 -4.60 -10.16 -9.82
CA LEU A 188 -3.46 -9.39 -9.30
C LEU A 188 -3.10 -8.27 -10.27
N SER A 189 -3.50 -7.03 -9.98
CA SER A 189 -3.15 -5.86 -10.84
C SER A 189 -3.37 -6.15 -12.33
N SER A 190 -4.51 -6.76 -12.66
CA SER A 190 -4.82 -7.20 -14.02
C SER A 190 -5.54 -6.10 -14.79
N LYS A 191 -5.27 -5.98 -16.10
CA LYS A 191 -5.90 -4.97 -16.95
C LYS A 191 -7.12 -5.57 -17.67
N PRO A 192 -8.31 -4.92 -17.61
CA PRO A 192 -9.53 -5.42 -18.25
C PRO A 192 -9.44 -5.72 -19.75
N SER A 193 -8.55 -5.03 -20.48
CA SER A 193 -8.40 -5.17 -21.94
C SER A 193 -7.71 -6.46 -22.35
N LEU A 194 -6.84 -7.03 -21.52
CA LEU A 194 -6.14 -8.28 -21.83
C LEU A 194 -6.97 -9.52 -21.51
N HIS A 195 -7.81 -9.44 -20.47
CA HIS A 195 -8.54 -10.59 -19.92
C HIS A 195 -10.05 -10.57 -20.19
N HIS A 196 -10.47 -9.88 -21.26
CA HIS A 196 -11.88 -9.60 -21.52
C HIS A 196 -12.74 -10.87 -21.65
N SER A 197 -12.26 -11.86 -22.41
CA SER A 197 -13.00 -13.08 -22.69
C SER A 197 -13.21 -13.91 -21.41
N PHE A 198 -12.16 -14.09 -20.63
CA PHE A 198 -12.21 -14.82 -19.37
C PHE A 198 -13.09 -14.13 -18.33
N LEU A 199 -12.95 -12.81 -18.15
CA LEU A 199 -13.74 -12.04 -17.18
C LEU A 199 -15.22 -11.98 -17.55
N SER A 200 -15.54 -11.94 -18.84
CA SER A 200 -16.93 -12.01 -19.32
C SER A 200 -17.55 -13.38 -19.03
N ALA A 201 -16.82 -14.47 -19.30
CA ALA A 201 -17.27 -15.83 -18.96
C ALA A 201 -17.43 -16.03 -17.44
N ALA A 202 -16.54 -15.43 -16.64
CA ALA A 202 -16.61 -15.46 -15.18
C ALA A 202 -17.82 -14.70 -14.62
N SER A 203 -18.14 -13.55 -15.22
CA SER A 203 -19.31 -12.74 -14.88
C SER A 203 -20.61 -13.50 -15.12
N GLN A 204 -20.74 -14.16 -16.27
CA GLN A 204 -21.90 -14.97 -16.61
C GLN A 204 -22.14 -16.12 -15.62
N ASN A 205 -21.05 -16.68 -15.08
CA ASN A 205 -21.10 -17.76 -14.09
C ASN A 205 -21.08 -17.29 -12.63
N VAL A 206 -21.13 -15.97 -12.39
CA VAL A 206 -21.11 -15.34 -11.06
C VAL A 206 -19.97 -15.86 -10.18
N LEU A 207 -18.78 -16.03 -10.77
CA LEU A 207 -17.63 -16.54 -10.04
C LEU A 207 -17.15 -15.51 -9.01
N PRO A 208 -16.83 -15.95 -7.78
CA PRO A 208 -16.25 -15.08 -6.76
C PRO A 208 -14.81 -14.69 -7.13
N VAL A 209 -14.48 -13.43 -6.89
CA VAL A 209 -13.18 -12.84 -7.19
C VAL A 209 -12.49 -12.35 -5.93
N ALA A 210 -11.26 -12.80 -5.70
CA ALA A 210 -10.32 -12.27 -4.73
C ALA A 210 -9.14 -11.61 -5.47
N GLY A 211 -8.32 -10.83 -4.78
CA GLY A 211 -7.17 -10.21 -5.45
C GLY A 211 -6.64 -8.94 -4.82
N SER A 212 -5.72 -8.29 -5.53
CA SER A 212 -5.14 -7.00 -5.15
C SER A 212 -5.06 -6.03 -6.33
N GLY A 213 -4.89 -4.75 -5.98
CA GLY A 213 -4.79 -3.63 -6.90
C GLY A 213 -6.08 -2.81 -6.85
N GLY A 214 -6.28 -2.06 -5.75
CA GLY A 214 -7.52 -1.36 -5.40
C GLY A 214 -8.24 -0.76 -6.61
N THR A 215 -7.54 0.03 -7.41
CA THR A 215 -8.04 0.60 -8.67
C THR A 215 -8.40 -0.46 -9.71
N SER A 216 -7.46 -1.35 -10.08
CA SER A 216 -7.69 -2.38 -11.11
C SER A 216 -8.83 -3.34 -10.74
N LEU A 217 -8.91 -3.78 -9.48
CA LEU A 217 -9.94 -4.69 -8.98
C LEU A 217 -11.31 -4.00 -8.89
N GLY A 218 -11.35 -2.73 -8.46
CA GLY A 218 -12.57 -1.91 -8.47
C GLY A 218 -13.12 -1.70 -9.89
N ILE A 219 -12.24 -1.44 -10.86
CA ILE A 219 -12.61 -1.34 -12.28
C ILE A 219 -13.15 -2.67 -12.80
N LEU A 220 -12.49 -3.80 -12.49
CA LEU A 220 -12.94 -5.13 -12.91
C LEU A 220 -14.32 -5.46 -12.36
N ALA A 221 -14.51 -5.31 -11.04
CA ALA A 221 -15.78 -5.60 -10.39
C ALA A 221 -16.92 -4.71 -10.89
N SER A 222 -16.64 -3.43 -11.16
CA SER A 222 -17.66 -2.49 -11.64
C SER A 222 -17.97 -2.60 -13.14
N ARG A 223 -17.03 -3.12 -13.95
CA ARG A 223 -17.19 -3.29 -15.41
C ARG A 223 -17.81 -4.63 -15.78
N TYR A 224 -17.47 -5.69 -15.05
CA TYR A 224 -17.95 -7.05 -15.30
C TYR A 224 -18.95 -7.54 -14.23
N ASP A 225 -19.38 -6.69 -13.29
CA ASP A 225 -20.31 -7.03 -12.19
C ASP A 225 -19.87 -8.28 -11.39
N LEU A 226 -18.56 -8.38 -11.12
CA LEU A 226 -17.97 -9.53 -10.43
C LEU A 226 -18.17 -9.42 -8.92
N LYS A 227 -18.50 -10.55 -8.26
CA LYS A 227 -18.64 -10.63 -6.81
C LYS A 227 -17.28 -10.64 -6.14
N ILE A 228 -16.92 -9.57 -5.44
CA ILE A 228 -15.65 -9.51 -4.70
C ILE A 228 -15.82 -10.25 -3.38
N VAL A 229 -14.96 -11.23 -3.08
CA VAL A 229 -15.04 -12.07 -1.85
C VAL A 229 -13.86 -11.93 -0.90
N GLY A 230 -12.66 -11.67 -1.42
CA GLY A 230 -11.44 -11.53 -0.62
C GLY A 230 -10.55 -10.45 -1.17
N ASN A 231 -10.96 -9.18 -1.09
CA ASN A 231 -10.02 -8.10 -1.37
C ASN A 231 -9.14 -7.90 -0.14
N SER A 232 -7.82 -7.89 -0.32
CA SER A 232 -6.95 -7.16 0.59
C SER A 232 -7.08 -5.69 0.20
N GLY A 233 -7.99 -4.94 0.84
CA GLY A 233 -7.77 -3.51 0.98
C GLY A 233 -6.33 -3.29 1.47
N GLY A 234 -5.65 -2.26 0.95
CA GLY A 234 -4.28 -1.94 1.34
C GLY A 234 -3.24 -2.55 0.42
N SER A 235 -2.89 -1.82 -0.64
CA SER A 235 -1.67 -2.05 -1.41
C SER A 235 -0.40 -1.74 -0.60
N VAL A 236 -0.55 -0.97 0.48
CA VAL A 236 0.54 -0.43 1.31
C VAL A 236 0.85 -1.38 2.48
N ALA A 237 2.13 -1.61 2.74
CA ALA A 237 2.64 -2.40 3.87
C ALA A 237 2.11 -3.85 4.01
N SER A 238 1.62 -4.47 2.92
CA SER A 238 1.14 -5.86 2.91
C SER A 238 2.15 -6.83 2.28
N THR A 239 2.44 -7.95 2.93
CA THR A 239 3.33 -9.01 2.41
C THR A 239 2.59 -9.98 1.49
N THR A 240 3.33 -10.67 0.62
CA THR A 240 2.81 -11.76 -0.22
C THR A 240 1.98 -12.77 0.57
N LEU A 241 2.50 -13.19 1.73
CA LEU A 241 1.83 -14.12 2.63
C LEU A 241 0.53 -13.54 3.18
N THR A 242 0.54 -12.33 3.73
CA THR A 242 -0.67 -11.70 4.29
C THR A 242 -1.77 -11.54 3.25
N LYS A 243 -1.41 -11.24 1.99
CA LYS A 243 -2.35 -11.16 0.87
C LYS A 243 -2.93 -12.53 0.52
N ALA A 244 -2.07 -13.54 0.34
CA ALA A 244 -2.49 -14.90 0.03
C ALA A 244 -3.45 -15.46 1.10
N ARG A 245 -3.14 -15.25 2.38
CA ARG A 245 -4.03 -15.60 3.50
C ARG A 245 -5.37 -14.88 3.46
N GLY A 246 -5.35 -13.57 3.16
CA GLY A 246 -6.56 -12.76 3.02
C GLY A 246 -7.47 -13.28 1.89
N TRP A 247 -6.88 -13.64 0.75
CA TRP A 247 -7.62 -14.21 -0.39
C TRP A 247 -8.18 -15.59 -0.08
N ALA A 248 -7.36 -16.49 0.48
CA ALA A 248 -7.76 -17.84 0.86
C ALA A 248 -8.90 -17.82 1.89
N ARG A 249 -8.78 -16.99 2.94
CA ARG A 249 -9.84 -16.81 3.93
C ARG A 249 -11.13 -16.23 3.33
N GLY A 250 -11.01 -15.24 2.43
CA GLY A 250 -12.17 -14.66 1.74
C GLY A 250 -12.91 -15.67 0.88
N LEU A 251 -12.18 -16.57 0.20
CA LEU A 251 -12.74 -17.67 -0.57
C LEU A 251 -13.35 -18.76 0.31
N ALA A 252 -12.69 -19.13 1.41
CA ALA A 252 -13.21 -20.11 2.37
C ALA A 252 -14.58 -19.68 2.93
N VAL A 253 -14.71 -18.41 3.35
CA VAL A 253 -15.97 -17.86 3.85
C VAL A 253 -17.06 -17.88 2.77
N GLU A 254 -16.73 -17.54 1.53
CA GLU A 254 -17.68 -17.59 0.41
C GLU A 254 -18.16 -19.02 0.12
N TRP A 255 -17.25 -19.99 0.18
CA TRP A 255 -17.59 -21.39 -0.06
C TRP A 255 -18.20 -22.10 1.15
N GLY A 256 -18.32 -21.44 2.31
CA GLY A 256 -18.77 -22.05 3.55
C GLY A 256 -17.83 -23.17 4.02
N MET A 257 -16.53 -22.94 3.87
CA MET A 257 -15.41 -23.81 4.24
C MET A 257 -14.57 -23.13 5.34
N GLU A 258 -13.77 -23.90 6.06
CA GLU A 258 -12.85 -23.38 7.09
C GLU A 258 -11.45 -23.16 6.53
N TYR A 259 -10.76 -22.14 7.01
CA TYR A 259 -9.36 -21.88 6.68
C TYR A 259 -8.49 -22.20 7.91
N ASP A 260 -7.73 -23.30 7.81
CA ASP A 260 -6.89 -23.79 8.90
C ASP A 260 -5.52 -23.10 8.91
N VAL A 261 -5.31 -22.22 9.89
CA VAL A 261 -4.07 -21.46 10.05
C VAL A 261 -2.89 -22.35 10.46
N ASN A 262 -3.18 -23.44 11.19
CA ASN A 262 -2.19 -24.32 11.81
C ASN A 262 -1.80 -25.50 10.91
N TYR A 263 -2.48 -25.67 9.78
CA TYR A 263 -2.16 -26.73 8.83
C TYR A 263 -0.80 -26.51 8.16
N ASP A 264 0.06 -27.52 8.28
CA ASP A 264 1.34 -27.54 7.58
C ASP A 264 1.15 -28.04 6.15
N SER A 265 1.22 -27.11 5.20
CA SER A 265 1.15 -27.39 3.76
C SER A 265 2.46 -27.98 3.20
N SER A 266 3.49 -28.20 4.03
CA SER A 266 4.80 -28.76 3.63
C SER A 266 4.73 -30.16 2.99
N VAL A 267 3.58 -30.84 3.10
CA VAL A 267 3.33 -32.16 2.49
C VAL A 267 3.28 -32.12 0.95
N TYR A 268 3.06 -30.96 0.33
CA TYR A 268 3.03 -30.81 -1.14
C TYR A 268 4.27 -30.12 -1.73
N SER A 269 5.26 -29.73 -0.90
CA SER A 269 6.56 -29.31 -1.43
C SER A 269 7.43 -30.54 -1.64
N SER A 270 7.41 -31.12 -2.84
CA SER A 270 8.48 -31.99 -3.29
C SER A 270 9.78 -31.20 -3.25
N LYS A 271 10.65 -31.53 -2.29
CA LYS A 271 12.09 -31.28 -2.40
C LYS A 271 12.62 -32.12 -3.56
N GLU A 272 12.49 -31.65 -4.79
CA GLU A 272 13.34 -32.10 -5.87
C GLU A 272 13.90 -30.90 -6.62
N ASP A 273 15.22 -30.94 -6.69
CA ASP A 273 16.10 -29.84 -6.98
C ASP A 273 16.04 -29.34 -8.42
N CYS A 274 16.43 -28.08 -8.51
CA CYS A 274 16.90 -27.41 -9.70
C CYS A 274 18.09 -28.16 -10.32
N GLU A 275 17.86 -29.07 -11.25
CA GLU A 275 18.89 -29.49 -12.21
C GLU A 275 18.31 -29.52 -13.62
N ASN A 276 18.36 -28.37 -14.28
CA ASN A 276 18.71 -28.27 -15.69
C ASN A 276 19.13 -26.83 -15.97
N GLY A 277 20.33 -26.68 -16.53
CA GLY A 277 21.06 -25.42 -16.66
C GLY A 277 20.22 -24.30 -17.26
N VAL A 278 19.80 -23.37 -16.39
CA VAL A 278 19.38 -22.03 -16.80
C VAL A 278 20.55 -21.12 -16.48
N GLU A 279 21.19 -20.62 -17.53
CA GLU A 279 22.18 -19.56 -17.43
C GLU A 279 21.60 -18.40 -16.62
N ARG A 280 22.05 -18.29 -15.37
CA ARG A 280 21.96 -17.06 -14.59
C ARG A 280 22.85 -16.04 -15.26
N ASN A 281 22.29 -14.94 -15.75
CA ASN A 281 23.04 -13.70 -15.87
C ASN A 281 22.13 -12.46 -15.81
N ASP A 282 22.50 -11.60 -14.86
CA ASP A 282 22.52 -10.14 -14.86
C ASP A 282 21.28 -9.39 -15.37
N GLY A 283 20.23 -9.38 -14.54
CA GLY A 283 19.11 -8.46 -14.64
C GLY A 283 19.38 -7.16 -13.88
N VAL A 284 19.33 -6.04 -14.59
CA VAL A 284 19.63 -4.66 -14.15
C VAL A 284 19.09 -4.31 -12.75
N ASN A 285 20.00 -3.86 -11.89
CA ASN A 285 19.80 -3.35 -10.53
C ASN A 285 18.81 -2.15 -10.49
N ALA A 286 17.52 -2.40 -10.35
CA ALA A 286 16.55 -1.35 -10.03
C ALA A 286 16.67 -1.00 -8.53
N LEU A 287 17.25 0.16 -8.22
CA LEU A 287 17.33 0.67 -6.86
C LEU A 287 15.89 0.92 -6.34
N PRO A 288 15.51 0.39 -5.16
CA PRO A 288 14.17 0.63 -4.61
C PRO A 288 13.97 2.12 -4.36
N SER A 289 12.80 2.63 -4.79
CA SER A 289 12.47 4.04 -4.64
C SER A 289 12.24 4.40 -3.16
N LEU A 290 12.57 5.64 -2.78
CA LEU A 290 12.27 6.17 -1.43
C LEU A 290 10.79 6.02 -1.05
N LYS A 291 9.91 6.06 -2.06
CA LYS A 291 8.46 5.81 -1.95
C LYS A 291 8.14 4.44 -1.34
N SER A 292 8.73 3.36 -1.88
CA SER A 292 8.52 1.98 -1.40
C SER A 292 8.87 1.81 0.07
N ILE A 293 10.00 2.40 0.47
CA ILE A 293 10.54 2.26 1.83
C ILE A 293 9.63 2.99 2.83
N LEU A 294 9.12 4.16 2.45
CA LEU A 294 8.26 4.95 3.32
C LEU A 294 6.85 4.34 3.45
N GLU A 295 6.32 3.76 2.37
CA GLU A 295 5.11 2.93 2.39
C GLU A 295 5.25 1.74 3.36
N ALA A 296 6.40 1.06 3.37
CA ALA A 296 6.69 -0.01 4.31
C ALA A 296 6.84 0.47 5.76
N ALA A 297 7.20 1.75 5.97
CA ALA A 297 7.37 2.34 7.30
C ALA A 297 6.05 2.77 7.95
N LEU A 298 4.96 2.93 7.18
CA LEU A 298 3.65 3.42 7.65
C LEU A 298 3.17 2.77 8.97
N PRO A 299 3.23 1.43 9.17
CA PRO A 299 2.80 0.83 10.44
C PRO A 299 3.59 1.33 11.65
N SER A 300 4.88 1.63 11.48
CA SER A 300 5.72 2.17 12.55
C SER A 300 5.29 3.58 12.94
N PHE A 301 4.94 4.42 11.97
CA PHE A 301 4.42 5.77 12.21
C PHE A 301 3.10 5.74 12.96
N LEU A 302 2.15 4.91 12.52
CA LEU A 302 0.85 4.77 13.16
C LEU A 302 0.98 4.26 14.60
N CYS A 303 1.77 3.20 14.83
CA CYS A 303 1.94 2.63 16.17
C CYS A 303 2.63 3.60 17.13
N VAL A 304 3.65 4.35 16.67
CA VAL A 304 4.32 5.36 17.50
C VAL A 304 3.35 6.49 17.86
N SER A 305 2.52 6.96 16.92
CA SER A 305 1.49 7.97 17.20
C SER A 305 0.45 7.49 18.22
N VAL A 306 -0.03 6.24 18.09
CA VAL A 306 -0.96 5.65 19.06
C VAL A 306 -0.31 5.49 20.43
N ALA A 307 0.94 4.99 20.48
CA ALA A 307 1.68 4.81 21.73
C ALA A 307 1.87 6.14 22.47
N LEU A 308 2.23 7.21 21.76
CA LEU A 308 2.38 8.54 22.37
C LEU A 308 1.06 9.14 22.82
N ARG A 309 -0.04 8.90 22.09
CA ARG A 309 -1.37 9.31 22.54
C ARG A 309 -1.78 8.57 23.81
N LEU A 310 -1.53 7.27 23.88
CA LEU A 310 -1.75 6.48 25.09
C LEU A 310 -0.94 7.06 26.26
N LEU A 311 0.38 7.25 26.09
CA LEU A 311 1.24 7.83 27.13
C LEU A 311 0.73 9.20 27.61
N SER A 312 0.22 10.05 26.72
CA SER A 312 -0.33 11.36 27.09
C SER A 312 -1.60 11.27 27.94
N LEU A 313 -2.43 10.24 27.77
CA LEU A 313 -3.65 10.04 28.56
C LEU A 313 -3.34 9.47 29.95
N TRP A 314 -2.38 8.55 30.02
CA TRP A 314 -1.87 8.05 31.29
C TRP A 314 -1.35 9.19 32.17
N PHE A 315 -0.70 10.19 31.58
CA PHE A 315 -0.22 11.37 32.30
C PHE A 315 -1.36 12.27 32.86
N VAL A 316 -2.50 12.35 32.19
CA VAL A 316 -3.64 13.17 32.64
C VAL A 316 -4.47 12.45 33.71
N GLY A 317 -4.54 11.11 33.67
CA GLY A 317 -5.26 10.31 34.67
C GLY A 317 -4.66 10.41 36.08
N ASP A 318 -3.33 10.48 36.18
CA ASP A 318 -2.61 10.61 37.45
C ASP A 318 -2.68 12.02 38.07
N ALA A 319 -3.13 13.04 37.32
CA ALA A 319 -3.27 14.40 37.85
C ALA A 319 -4.62 14.64 38.55
N SER A 320 -5.57 13.69 38.44
CA SER A 320 -6.91 13.81 39.04
C SER A 320 -7.10 13.06 40.35
N GLU A 321 -6.15 12.25 40.81
CA GLU A 321 -6.24 11.56 42.10
C GLU A 321 -5.01 11.84 42.97
N GLU A 322 -5.29 12.39 44.16
CA GLU A 322 -4.44 12.48 45.36
C GLU A 322 -3.38 13.61 45.46
N GLU A 323 -3.84 14.77 45.96
CA GLU A 323 -3.07 15.58 46.91
C GLU A 323 -2.77 14.76 48.18
N GLY A 324 -1.75 13.91 48.15
CA GLY A 324 -1.44 13.02 49.29
C GLY A 324 -0.07 12.36 49.24
N SER A 325 0.96 13.06 49.73
CA SER A 325 2.18 12.49 50.36
C SER A 325 2.86 11.25 49.71
N CYS A 326 3.11 11.25 48.39
CA CYS A 326 4.03 10.29 47.75
C CYS A 326 4.99 10.95 46.74
N SER A 327 5.80 11.89 47.21
CA SER A 327 6.50 12.84 46.33
C SER A 327 7.71 12.30 45.53
N ASN A 328 8.31 11.16 45.91
CA ASN A 328 9.53 10.65 45.24
C ASN A 328 9.25 9.57 44.18
N VAL A 329 8.26 8.70 44.40
CA VAL A 329 7.93 7.61 43.46
C VAL A 329 7.21 8.15 42.23
N LEU A 330 6.29 9.10 42.40
CA LEU A 330 5.61 9.81 41.31
C LEU A 330 6.58 10.65 40.46
N MET A 331 7.62 11.25 41.05
CA MET A 331 8.64 11.98 40.29
C MET A 331 9.48 11.04 39.41
N GLN A 332 9.86 9.87 39.93
CA GLN A 332 10.67 8.90 39.18
C GLN A 332 9.87 8.25 38.04
N SER A 333 8.59 7.93 38.27
CA SER A 333 7.71 7.43 37.21
C SER A 333 7.49 8.47 36.10
N GLN A 334 7.25 9.74 36.44
CA GLN A 334 7.09 10.83 35.47
C GLN A 334 8.35 11.04 34.63
N GLN A 335 9.55 10.92 35.21
CA GLN A 335 10.80 11.07 34.47
C GLN A 335 11.04 9.90 33.51
N SER A 336 10.67 8.68 33.88
CA SER A 336 10.76 7.51 33.00
C SER A 336 9.82 7.63 31.79
N ILE A 337 8.58 8.12 31.98
CA ILE A 337 7.61 8.34 30.92
C ILE A 337 8.08 9.43 29.96
N ARG A 338 8.60 10.55 30.47
CA ARG A 338 9.19 11.61 29.63
C ARG A 338 10.39 11.13 28.81
N THR A 339 11.20 10.25 29.38
CA THR A 339 12.35 9.64 28.68
C THR A 339 11.87 8.71 27.57
N LEU A 340 10.85 7.90 27.82
CA LEU A 340 10.23 7.04 26.82
C LEU A 340 9.55 7.84 25.70
N GLU A 341 8.82 8.90 26.05
CA GLU A 341 8.20 9.84 25.12
C GLU A 341 9.25 10.50 24.21
N TYR A 342 10.37 10.97 24.80
CA TYR A 342 11.50 11.50 24.05
C TYR A 342 12.09 10.45 23.11
N ALA A 343 12.29 9.22 23.59
CA ALA A 343 12.89 8.16 22.80
C ALA A 343 12.03 7.75 21.59
N LEU A 344 10.72 7.61 21.80
CA LEU A 344 9.75 7.30 20.73
C LEU A 344 9.68 8.42 19.69
N ARG A 345 9.76 9.68 20.11
CA ARG A 345 9.69 10.84 19.19
C ARG A 345 10.95 11.04 18.37
N HIS A 346 12.12 10.80 18.96
CA HIS A 346 13.38 11.22 18.36
C HIS A 346 14.16 10.07 17.73
N PHE A 347 14.05 8.84 18.23
CA PHE A 347 14.81 7.70 17.72
C PHE A 347 13.96 6.76 16.88
N ALA A 348 12.79 6.33 17.36
CA ALA A 348 12.05 5.19 16.82
C ALA A 348 11.80 5.27 15.30
N LEU A 349 11.23 6.38 14.81
CA LEU A 349 10.87 6.55 13.40
C LEU A 349 12.10 6.62 12.48
N GLY A 350 13.14 7.37 12.89
CA GLY A 350 14.38 7.46 12.12
C GLY A 350 15.13 6.12 12.07
N THR A 351 15.17 5.37 13.16
CA THR A 351 15.72 4.01 13.18
C THR A 351 14.94 3.05 12.29
N ALA A 352 13.61 3.06 12.34
CA ALA A 352 12.79 2.19 11.51
C ALA A 352 13.02 2.47 10.01
N CYS A 353 13.04 3.75 9.62
CA CYS A 353 13.35 4.17 8.25
C CYS A 353 14.77 3.77 7.81
N CYS A 354 15.76 3.83 8.70
CA CYS A 354 17.13 3.40 8.43
C CYS A 354 17.19 1.89 8.15
N VAL A 355 16.56 1.09 9.01
CA VAL A 355 16.50 -0.37 8.85
C VAL A 355 15.79 -0.75 7.54
N LEU A 356 14.62 -0.20 7.27
CA LEU A 356 13.87 -0.50 6.05
C LEU A 356 14.63 -0.08 4.79
N SER A 357 15.31 1.07 4.81
CA SER A 357 16.13 1.54 3.68
C SER A 357 17.34 0.63 3.43
N ALA A 358 18.03 0.19 4.49
CA ALA A 358 19.17 -0.70 4.39
C ALA A 358 18.77 -2.10 3.88
N MET A 359 17.70 -2.68 4.43
CA MET A 359 17.18 -3.98 4.03
C MET A 359 16.67 -3.97 2.59
N SER A 360 15.98 -2.91 2.18
CA SER A 360 15.44 -2.79 0.82
C SER A 360 16.55 -2.67 -0.23
N ARG A 361 17.68 -2.03 0.09
CA ARG A 361 18.81 -1.79 -0.83
C ARG A 361 19.89 -2.87 -0.77
N CYS A 362 19.71 -3.92 0.02
CA CYS A 362 20.59 -5.07 0.01
C CYS A 362 20.42 -5.82 -1.33
N LYS A 363 21.51 -6.01 -2.07
CA LYS A 363 21.50 -6.78 -3.31
C LYS A 363 21.28 -8.26 -3.00
N ASN A 364 20.21 -8.86 -3.55
CA ASN A 364 20.02 -10.31 -3.59
C ASN A 364 20.89 -10.96 -4.69
N ASP A 365 22.15 -10.57 -4.79
CA ASP A 365 23.10 -11.18 -5.73
C ASP A 365 23.74 -12.40 -5.04
N SER A 366 23.02 -13.53 -5.03
CA SER A 366 23.48 -14.93 -4.94
C SER A 366 22.55 -15.81 -4.07
N ALA A 367 22.25 -17.02 -4.55
CA ALA A 367 21.53 -18.06 -3.82
C ALA A 367 22.34 -18.72 -2.68
N THR A 368 23.27 -17.96 -2.10
CA THR A 368 24.14 -18.39 -1.00
C THR A 368 24.22 -17.32 0.10
N GLN A 369 23.24 -16.41 0.19
CA GLN A 369 23.11 -15.56 1.36
C GLN A 369 22.63 -16.39 2.54
N SER A 370 23.55 -16.68 3.45
CA SER A 370 23.21 -17.31 4.73
C SER A 370 22.36 -16.34 5.55
N SER A 371 21.44 -16.86 6.35
CA SER A 371 20.64 -16.07 7.31
C SER A 371 21.49 -15.18 8.25
N GLY A 372 22.79 -15.43 8.35
CA GLY A 372 23.76 -14.62 9.09
C GLY A 372 23.93 -13.20 8.54
N ASP A 373 23.89 -13.00 7.23
CA ASP A 373 24.20 -11.69 6.61
C ASP A 373 23.10 -10.65 6.85
N GLN A 374 21.84 -11.08 6.93
CA GLN A 374 20.71 -10.21 7.25
C GLN A 374 20.75 -9.70 8.69
N SER A 375 21.20 -10.54 9.63
CA SER A 375 21.32 -10.15 11.04
C SER A 375 22.41 -9.08 11.24
N THR A 376 23.53 -9.19 10.53
CA THR A 376 24.63 -8.22 10.54
C THR A 376 24.19 -6.89 9.93
N LEU A 377 23.46 -6.94 8.80
CA LEU A 377 22.91 -5.74 8.17
C LEU A 377 21.91 -5.01 9.08
N LEU A 378 21.01 -5.76 9.73
CA LEU A 378 20.05 -5.22 10.68
C LEU A 378 20.76 -4.50 11.83
N LEU A 379 21.79 -5.14 12.40
CA LEU A 379 22.58 -4.55 13.49
C LEU A 379 23.25 -3.24 13.06
N ALA A 380 23.88 -3.21 11.89
CA ALA A 380 24.48 -2.00 11.35
C ALA A 380 23.46 -0.87 11.16
N ALA A 381 22.28 -1.19 10.63
CA ALA A 381 21.21 -0.22 10.38
C ALA A 381 20.59 0.33 11.66
N VAL A 382 20.40 -0.50 12.69
CA VAL A 382 19.91 -0.03 14.00
C VAL A 382 20.91 0.93 14.62
N VAL A 383 22.20 0.57 14.66
CA VAL A 383 23.25 1.42 15.27
C VAL A 383 23.38 2.76 14.51
N ALA A 384 23.48 2.72 13.18
CA ALA A 384 23.52 3.93 12.36
C ALA A 384 22.27 4.80 12.53
N GLY A 385 21.10 4.17 12.58
CA GLY A 385 19.82 4.84 12.75
C GLY A 385 19.76 5.60 14.08
N VAL A 386 20.14 4.98 15.19
CA VAL A 386 20.13 5.62 16.52
C VAL A 386 21.06 6.84 16.54
N ILE A 387 22.30 6.69 16.07
CA ILE A 387 23.30 7.77 16.06
C ILE A 387 22.85 8.93 15.15
N THR A 388 22.33 8.60 13.98
CA THR A 388 21.86 9.61 13.01
C THR A 388 20.64 10.36 13.54
N SER A 389 19.69 9.63 14.14
CA SER A 389 18.50 10.22 14.78
C SER A 389 18.85 11.09 15.98
N ALA A 390 19.82 10.67 16.81
CA ALA A 390 20.36 11.49 17.89
C ALA A 390 20.99 12.78 17.37
N SER A 391 21.72 12.69 16.25
CA SER A 391 22.36 13.84 15.62
C SER A 391 21.34 14.82 15.06
N ALA A 392 20.26 14.31 14.46
CA ALA A 392 19.16 15.11 13.96
C ALA A 392 18.35 15.76 15.10
N SER A 393 18.17 15.06 16.24
CA SER A 393 17.40 15.60 17.37
C SER A 393 18.08 16.80 18.05
N VAL A 394 19.41 16.90 18.01
CA VAL A 394 20.14 18.10 18.46
C VAL A 394 19.71 19.36 17.69
N SER A 395 19.30 19.22 16.42
CA SER A 395 18.73 20.32 15.62
C SER A 395 17.40 20.84 16.16
N ALA A 396 16.61 19.98 16.79
CA ALA A 396 15.30 20.31 17.34
C ALA A 396 15.41 21.21 18.59
N HIS A 397 16.56 21.25 19.26
CA HIS A 397 16.83 22.21 20.34
C HIS A 397 17.23 23.60 19.83
N ALA A 398 17.78 23.70 18.61
CA ALA A 398 18.21 24.98 18.03
C ALA A 398 17.13 25.68 17.18
N THR A 399 16.11 24.94 16.74
CA THR A 399 15.01 25.46 15.90
C THR A 399 13.67 24.99 16.44
N VAL A 400 12.65 25.85 16.41
CA VAL A 400 11.26 25.62 16.90
C VAL A 400 10.54 24.46 16.17
N CYS A 401 11.24 23.74 15.28
CA CYS A 401 10.74 22.61 14.50
C CYS A 401 11.16 21.30 15.19
N GLY A 402 10.33 20.76 16.09
CA GLY A 402 10.66 19.54 16.84
C GLY A 402 10.86 18.29 15.97
N GLY A 403 11.72 17.35 16.42
CA GLY A 403 11.67 15.92 16.05
C GLY A 403 12.84 15.28 15.34
N GLY A 404 12.98 13.95 15.51
CA GLY A 404 13.92 13.10 14.77
C GLY A 404 13.67 13.16 13.25
N SER A 405 14.66 12.75 12.45
CA SER A 405 14.56 12.86 10.99
C SER A 405 14.44 11.47 10.36
N ALA A 406 13.23 11.11 9.94
CA ALA A 406 12.97 9.96 9.09
C ALA A 406 13.80 10.04 7.80
N LEU A 407 13.93 11.25 7.23
CA LEU A 407 14.79 11.50 6.06
C LEU A 407 16.27 11.18 6.34
N ALA A 408 16.80 11.59 7.49
CA ALA A 408 18.17 11.25 7.88
C ALA A 408 18.35 9.74 8.05
N GLY A 409 17.35 9.05 8.63
CA GLY A 409 17.31 7.59 8.69
C GLY A 409 17.34 6.94 7.32
N LEU A 410 16.49 7.38 6.38
CA LEU A 410 16.45 6.85 5.00
C LEU A 410 17.81 6.99 4.28
N VAL A 411 18.44 8.16 4.41
CA VAL A 411 19.76 8.44 3.81
C VAL A 411 20.86 7.60 4.46
N ALA A 412 20.88 7.49 5.79
CA ALA A 412 21.85 6.66 6.50
C ALA A 412 21.72 5.19 6.09
N GLY A 413 20.50 4.63 6.08
CA GLY A 413 20.24 3.25 5.66
C GLY A 413 20.64 2.98 4.22
N ALA A 414 20.48 3.96 3.33
CA ALA A 414 20.91 3.86 1.93
C ALA A 414 22.43 3.76 1.74
N CYS A 415 23.20 4.30 2.68
CA CYS A 415 24.66 4.26 2.64
C CYS A 415 25.25 2.94 3.17
N ILE A 416 24.49 2.16 3.95
CA ILE A 416 25.00 0.97 4.63
C ILE A 416 25.38 -0.16 3.67
N PRO A 417 24.50 -0.66 2.76
CA PRO A 417 24.85 -1.76 1.87
C PRO A 417 26.14 -1.55 1.05
N PRO A 418 26.38 -0.39 0.39
CA PRO A 418 27.61 -0.21 -0.38
C PRO A 418 28.86 -0.13 0.50
N ILE A 419 28.76 0.44 1.71
CA ILE A 419 29.88 0.53 2.64
C ILE A 419 30.20 -0.86 3.23
N MET A 420 29.17 -1.62 3.58
CA MET A 420 29.29 -2.98 4.10
C MET A 420 29.94 -3.91 3.08
N SER A 421 29.57 -3.83 1.80
CA SER A 421 30.22 -4.59 0.72
C SER A 421 31.72 -4.29 0.62
N ARG A 422 32.11 -3.00 0.64
CA ARG A 422 33.54 -2.61 0.57
C ARG A 422 34.35 -3.09 1.79
N ILE A 423 33.76 -3.04 2.98
CA ILE A 423 34.42 -3.51 4.21
C ILE A 423 34.50 -5.03 4.22
N SER A 424 33.52 -5.73 3.66
CA SER A 424 33.56 -7.18 3.52
C SER A 424 34.70 -7.61 2.59
N ASP A 425 34.82 -6.98 1.42
CA ASP A 425 35.92 -7.20 0.49
C ASP A 425 37.29 -6.93 1.14
N PHE A 426 37.37 -5.89 1.96
CA PHE A 426 38.57 -5.59 2.74
C PHE A 426 38.88 -6.72 3.74
N CYS A 427 37.89 -7.18 4.51
CA CYS A 427 38.08 -8.25 5.49
C CYS A 427 38.55 -9.55 4.82
N ILE A 428 38.02 -9.85 3.62
CA ILE A 428 38.43 -11.01 2.81
C ILE A 428 39.89 -10.84 2.35
N ARG A 429 40.27 -9.68 1.82
CA ARG A 429 41.64 -9.41 1.33
C ARG A 429 42.71 -9.51 2.41
N TYR A 430 42.38 -9.15 3.65
CA TYR A 430 43.31 -9.16 4.78
C TYR A 430 43.15 -10.39 5.69
N HIS A 431 42.42 -11.42 5.25
CA HIS A 431 42.20 -12.67 5.99
C HIS A 431 41.73 -12.45 7.44
N VAL A 432 40.79 -11.51 7.64
CA VAL A 432 40.21 -11.23 8.95
C VAL A 432 39.30 -12.38 9.39
N THR A 433 39.41 -12.79 10.65
CA THR A 433 38.58 -13.87 11.23
C THR A 433 37.08 -13.53 11.19
N ALA A 434 36.22 -14.52 10.96
CA ALA A 434 34.78 -14.34 10.81
C ALA A 434 34.10 -13.53 11.94
N THR A 435 34.47 -13.77 13.20
CA THR A 435 33.92 -13.01 14.34
C THR A 435 34.27 -11.53 14.25
N MET A 436 35.51 -11.18 13.89
CA MET A 436 35.90 -9.79 13.69
C MET A 436 35.22 -9.17 12.47
N THR A 437 35.07 -9.92 11.39
CA THR A 437 34.31 -9.48 10.22
C THR A 437 32.88 -9.11 10.61
N ASN A 438 32.18 -9.91 11.42
CA ASN A 438 30.83 -9.58 11.88
C ASN A 438 30.78 -8.35 12.80
N ILE A 439 31.75 -8.18 13.70
CA ILE A 439 31.84 -6.98 14.56
C ILE A 439 32.06 -5.73 13.69
N LEU A 440 32.96 -5.80 12.71
CA LEU A 440 33.26 -4.71 11.79
C LEU A 440 32.09 -4.38 10.87
N LEU A 441 31.45 -5.39 10.28
CA LEU A 441 30.32 -5.22 9.36
C LEU A 441 29.03 -4.81 10.06
N GLY A 442 28.76 -5.35 11.25
CA GLY A 442 27.58 -5.01 12.04
C GLY A 442 27.78 -3.68 12.78
N GLY A 443 28.48 -3.73 13.91
CA GLY A 443 28.68 -2.56 14.77
C GLY A 443 29.55 -1.47 14.12
N GLY A 444 30.66 -1.86 13.49
CA GLY A 444 31.63 -0.93 12.92
C GLY A 444 31.06 -0.06 11.79
N VAL A 445 30.44 -0.67 10.78
CA VAL A 445 29.79 0.05 9.67
C VAL A 445 28.72 1.00 10.22
N GLY A 446 27.88 0.53 11.15
CA GLY A 446 26.83 1.34 11.74
C GLY A 446 27.37 2.60 12.42
N ILE A 447 28.44 2.46 13.21
CA ILE A 447 29.13 3.58 13.87
C ILE A 447 29.73 4.54 12.84
N VAL A 448 30.45 4.03 11.83
CA VAL A 448 31.10 4.86 10.81
C VAL A 448 30.07 5.70 10.05
N VAL A 449 28.96 5.09 9.61
CA VAL A 449 27.90 5.80 8.90
C VAL A 449 27.22 6.83 9.79
N GLY A 450 26.88 6.47 11.03
CA GLY A 450 26.25 7.39 11.97
C GLY A 450 27.14 8.60 12.32
N ILE A 451 28.42 8.36 12.61
CA ILE A 451 29.39 9.43 12.91
C ILE A 451 29.62 10.31 11.67
N PHE A 452 29.72 9.71 10.48
CA PHE A 452 29.84 10.48 9.24
C PHE A 452 28.64 11.42 9.02
N MET A 453 27.41 10.91 9.22
CA MET A 453 26.18 11.72 9.15
C MET A 453 26.14 12.86 10.17
N HIS A 454 26.72 12.63 11.36
CA HIS A 454 26.89 13.65 12.40
C HIS A 454 27.91 14.73 12.01
N LEU A 455 29.15 14.32 11.73
CA LEU A 455 30.28 15.22 11.47
C LEU A 455 30.11 16.03 10.17
N SER A 456 29.47 15.46 9.15
CA SER A 456 29.15 16.19 7.91
C SER A 456 28.05 17.25 8.08
N GLY A 457 27.32 17.24 9.21
CA GLY A 457 26.12 18.05 9.40
C GLY A 457 24.93 17.62 8.53
N ALA A 458 25.02 16.51 7.79
CA ALA A 458 23.95 16.02 6.92
C ALA A 458 22.70 15.64 7.71
N ALA A 459 22.86 14.97 8.87
CA ALA A 459 21.74 14.64 9.76
C ALA A 459 21.01 15.90 10.26
N TYR A 460 21.76 16.95 10.57
CA TYR A 460 21.24 18.24 11.00
C TYR A 460 20.46 18.94 9.87
N ALA A 461 21.04 19.01 8.67
CA ALA A 461 20.41 19.62 7.50
C ALA A 461 19.09 18.90 7.10
N LEU A 462 19.08 17.56 7.13
CA LEU A 462 17.88 16.76 6.84
C LEU A 462 16.80 16.91 7.93
N GLY A 463 17.21 17.07 9.20
CA GLY A 463 16.30 17.41 10.29
C GLY A 463 15.60 18.75 10.08
N ILE A 464 16.36 19.80 9.69
CA ILE A 464 15.79 21.10 9.33
C ILE A 464 14.84 20.97 8.14
N ALA A 465 15.24 20.27 7.08
CA ALA A 465 14.41 20.10 5.89
C ALA A 465 13.06 19.44 6.23
N THR A 466 13.08 18.39 7.05
CA THR A 466 11.88 17.72 7.58
C THR A 466 11.00 18.71 8.34
N GLY A 467 11.59 19.52 9.22
CA GLY A 467 10.89 20.55 10.00
C GLY A 467 10.24 21.63 9.14
N VAL A 468 10.92 22.08 8.08
CA VAL A 468 10.40 23.06 7.12
C VAL A 468 9.19 22.51 6.37
N ILE A 469 9.29 21.28 5.84
CA ILE A 469 8.19 20.59 5.16
C ILE A 469 6.97 20.55 6.08
N ARG A 470 7.16 20.15 7.34
CA ARG A 470 6.07 20.09 8.34
C ARG A 470 5.44 21.45 8.62
N CYS A 471 6.25 22.50 8.76
CA CYS A 471 5.75 23.86 8.97
C CYS A 471 4.93 24.36 7.77
N LEU A 472 5.40 24.09 6.55
CA LEU A 472 4.68 24.43 5.32
C LEU A 472 3.33 23.71 5.25
N MET A 473 3.31 22.40 5.53
CA MET A 473 2.08 21.59 5.51
C MET A 473 1.06 22.05 6.56
N ARG A 474 1.52 22.36 7.79
CA ARG A 474 0.63 22.83 8.87
C ARG A 474 0.28 24.31 8.79
N TRP A 475 0.72 25.00 7.74
CA TRP A 475 0.56 26.45 7.59
C TRP A 475 1.03 27.22 8.84
N LYS A 476 2.20 26.82 9.36
CA LYS A 476 2.91 27.47 10.46
C LYS A 476 3.99 28.39 9.90
N ARG A 477 4.24 29.51 10.58
CA ARG A 477 5.34 30.41 10.22
C ARG A 477 6.68 29.68 10.38
N VAL A 478 7.49 29.70 9.34
CA VAL A 478 8.85 29.16 9.40
C VAL A 478 9.71 30.14 10.19
N ALA A 479 10.11 29.77 11.42
CA ALA A 479 10.96 30.60 12.26
C ALA A 479 12.43 30.39 11.90
N VAL A 480 13.09 31.45 11.43
CA VAL A 480 14.54 31.45 11.16
C VAL A 480 15.25 32.05 12.38
N SER A 481 16.03 31.23 13.10
CA SER A 481 16.87 31.74 14.20
C SER A 481 18.05 32.51 13.61
N ASN A 482 18.12 33.82 13.87
CA ASN A 482 19.27 34.66 13.51
C ASN A 482 20.43 34.42 14.49
N GLY A 483 21.16 33.32 14.30
CA GLY A 483 22.49 33.17 14.87
C GLY A 483 23.46 34.12 14.16
N LYS A 484 24.21 34.94 14.92
CA LYS A 484 25.30 35.75 14.37
C LYS A 484 26.45 34.83 13.95
N GLY A 485 26.54 34.51 12.66
CA GLY A 485 27.68 33.78 12.08
C GLY A 485 27.32 33.09 10.77
N ILE A 486 28.11 33.36 9.72
CA ILE A 486 28.14 32.75 8.37
C ILE A 486 26.78 32.28 7.84
N GLN A 487 26.19 33.10 6.96
CA GLN A 487 24.95 32.75 6.25
C GLN A 487 25.16 31.50 5.38
N SER A 488 24.61 30.37 5.81
CA SER A 488 24.51 29.19 4.96
C SER A 488 23.47 29.43 3.85
N PRO A 489 23.59 28.79 2.68
CA PRO A 489 22.60 28.89 1.60
C PRO A 489 21.17 28.49 2.05
N ILE A 490 21.10 27.62 3.06
CA ILE A 490 19.85 27.21 3.72
C ILE A 490 19.16 28.41 4.39
N HIS A 491 19.92 29.31 5.01
CA HIS A 491 19.39 30.52 5.65
C HIS A 491 18.77 31.46 4.60
N THR A 492 19.38 31.64 3.44
CA THR A 492 18.84 32.45 2.35
C THR A 492 17.53 31.90 1.80
N ILE A 493 17.45 30.57 1.60
CA ILE A 493 16.22 29.90 1.13
C ILE A 493 15.11 29.99 2.17
N LEU A 494 15.42 29.74 3.44
CA LEU A 494 14.47 29.88 4.55
C LEU A 494 13.95 31.31 4.69
N SER A 495 14.82 32.30 4.50
CA SER A 495 14.47 33.73 4.52
C SER A 495 13.53 34.07 3.37
N ALA A 496 13.81 33.60 2.15
CA ALA A 496 12.93 33.78 0.98
C ALA A 496 11.57 33.09 1.15
N LEU A 497 11.54 31.89 1.73
CA LEU A 497 10.30 31.18 2.07
C LEU A 497 9.48 31.93 3.12
N SER A 498 10.14 32.45 4.17
CA SER A 498 9.47 33.25 5.20
C SER A 498 8.84 34.52 4.62
N TYR A 499 9.52 35.15 3.66
CA TYR A 499 9.01 36.32 2.93
C TYR A 499 7.81 35.98 2.04
N LEU A 500 7.84 34.84 1.32
CA LEU A 500 6.70 34.36 0.54
C LEU A 500 5.50 34.01 1.43
N GLN A 501 5.72 33.37 2.58
CA GLN A 501 4.67 33.09 3.55
C GLN A 501 4.03 34.39 4.08
N GLU A 502 4.85 35.39 4.41
CA GLU A 502 4.36 36.69 4.87
C GLU A 502 3.54 37.41 3.79
N TYR A 503 4.02 37.39 2.53
CA TYR A 503 3.27 37.90 1.38
C TYR A 503 1.91 37.21 1.20
N SER A 504 1.87 35.87 1.27
CA SER A 504 0.62 35.09 1.20
C SER A 504 -0.34 35.39 2.36
N SER A 505 0.20 35.64 3.56
CA SER A 505 -0.59 35.99 4.73
C SER A 505 -1.19 37.39 4.65
N ASN A 506 -0.53 38.32 3.95
CA ASN A 506 -1.05 39.65 3.67
C ASN A 506 -2.18 39.59 2.62
N ILE A 507 -2.11 38.66 1.66
CA ILE A 507 -3.22 38.36 0.75
C ILE A 507 -4.43 37.82 1.52
N ALA A 508 -4.22 36.96 2.52
CA ALA A 508 -5.29 36.41 3.36
C ALA A 508 -6.00 37.46 4.24
N LYS A 509 -5.36 38.61 4.48
CA LYS A 509 -5.91 39.73 5.27
C LYS A 509 -6.66 40.76 4.41
N LEU A 510 -6.73 40.60 3.09
CA LEU A 510 -7.56 41.49 2.28
C LEU A 510 -9.03 41.37 2.72
N PRO A 511 -9.71 42.49 3.05
CA PRO A 511 -11.14 42.46 3.29
C PRO A 511 -11.86 42.16 1.96
N ARG A 512 -13.04 41.52 2.07
CA ARG A 512 -14.01 41.42 0.98
C ARG A 512 -14.10 42.77 0.25
N ILE A 513 -13.89 42.76 -1.07
CA ILE A 513 -13.99 43.88 -2.03
C ILE A 513 -14.27 45.22 -1.36
N GLY A 514 -13.21 45.97 -1.01
CA GLY A 514 -13.36 47.27 -0.37
C GLY A 514 -12.03 47.87 0.10
N PHE A 515 -11.57 48.86 -0.65
CA PHE A 515 -10.68 49.95 -0.24
C PHE A 515 -9.19 49.65 0.07
N PHE A 516 -8.33 50.16 -0.82
CA PHE A 516 -6.91 50.38 -0.61
C PHE A 516 -6.69 51.41 0.50
N TYR A 517 -5.95 51.04 1.56
CA TYR A 517 -5.05 51.98 2.22
C TYR A 517 -3.76 51.26 2.58
N CYS A 518 -2.67 51.78 2.00
CA CYS A 518 -1.31 51.39 2.30
C CYS A 518 -0.86 52.18 3.54
N SER A 519 -0.50 51.48 4.61
CA SER A 519 0.18 52.09 5.75
C SER A 519 1.42 51.27 6.08
N SER A 520 2.54 51.96 6.01
CA SER A 520 3.92 51.53 6.15
C SER A 520 4.24 50.88 7.51
N PHE A 521 5.11 49.86 7.43
CA PHE A 521 6.37 49.72 8.19
C PHE A 521 6.32 49.89 9.72
N LEU A 522 6.50 48.77 10.43
CA LEU A 522 7.33 48.63 11.64
C LEU A 522 7.40 47.14 12.00
N LEU A 523 8.59 46.53 11.93
CA LEU A 523 8.86 45.18 12.41
C LEU A 523 9.07 45.21 13.94
N PRO A 524 8.26 44.53 14.76
CA PRO A 524 8.72 44.02 16.04
C PRO A 524 9.15 42.56 15.86
N THR A 525 10.43 42.32 16.05
CA THR A 525 11.01 41.02 16.31
C THR A 525 10.36 40.41 17.55
N ARG A 526 9.50 39.40 17.37
CA ARG A 526 9.19 38.40 18.40
C ARG A 526 9.17 37.02 17.78
N VAL A 527 9.87 36.10 18.46
CA VAL A 527 9.86 34.65 18.22
C VAL A 527 8.40 34.21 18.31
N SER A 528 7.84 33.72 17.20
CA SER A 528 6.39 33.59 17.04
C SER A 528 5.98 32.12 16.97
N THR A 529 5.19 31.73 17.97
CA THR A 529 4.28 30.58 18.02
C THR A 529 2.98 30.86 17.25
N GLU A 530 2.93 31.85 16.36
CA GLU A 530 1.70 32.26 15.68
C GLU A 530 1.47 31.45 14.41
N PHE A 531 0.34 30.75 14.42
CA PHE A 531 -0.27 30.20 13.24
C PHE A 531 -0.64 31.31 12.23
N LEU A 532 -0.31 31.14 10.95
CA LEU A 532 -0.65 32.11 9.90
C LEU A 532 -2.14 32.01 9.54
N PRO A 533 -2.90 33.11 9.35
CA PRO A 533 -4.30 33.01 8.94
C PRO A 533 -4.42 32.20 7.64
N VAL A 534 -5.28 31.19 7.64
CA VAL A 534 -5.53 30.35 6.46
C VAL A 534 -6.51 31.11 5.57
N PRO A 535 -6.15 31.44 4.32
CA PRO A 535 -7.08 32.08 3.40
C PRO A 535 -8.32 31.20 3.20
N ILE A 536 -9.50 31.83 3.24
CA ILE A 536 -10.77 31.14 2.99
C ILE A 536 -10.73 30.54 1.57
N GLY A 537 -11.07 29.26 1.45
CA GLY A 537 -11.05 28.50 0.20
C GLY A 537 -9.78 27.70 -0.03
N MET A 538 -8.74 27.86 0.78
CA MET A 538 -7.55 27.01 0.69
C MET A 538 -7.87 25.56 1.03
N GLY A 539 -8.68 25.30 2.07
CA GLY A 539 -9.10 23.94 2.39
C GLY A 539 -9.98 23.34 1.31
N PHE A 540 -10.82 24.16 0.69
CA PHE A 540 -11.56 23.74 -0.51
C PHE A 540 -10.62 23.26 -1.63
N LEU A 541 -9.59 24.05 -1.94
CA LEU A 541 -8.60 23.70 -2.96
C LEU A 541 -7.83 22.42 -2.62
N TYR A 542 -7.38 22.25 -1.37
CA TYR A 542 -6.71 21.04 -0.93
C TYR A 542 -7.61 19.80 -1.04
N GLY A 543 -8.88 19.89 -0.64
CA GLY A 543 -9.83 18.79 -0.78
C GLY A 543 -10.01 18.35 -2.24
N VAL A 544 -10.15 19.32 -3.15
CA VAL A 544 -10.23 19.04 -4.59
C VAL A 544 -8.95 18.39 -5.11
N LEU A 545 -7.78 18.92 -4.70
CA LEU A 545 -6.48 18.42 -5.10
C LEU A 545 -6.25 16.98 -4.62
N PHE A 546 -6.69 16.63 -3.41
CA PHE A 546 -6.58 15.28 -2.86
C PHE A 546 -7.41 14.27 -3.67
N VAL A 547 -8.69 14.57 -3.93
CA VAL A 547 -9.55 13.70 -4.75
C VAL A 547 -8.97 13.53 -6.16
N TYR A 548 -8.59 14.63 -6.80
CA TYR A 548 -8.04 14.61 -8.16
C TYR A 548 -6.70 13.87 -8.23
N GLY A 549 -5.78 14.22 -7.33
CA GLY A 549 -4.45 13.62 -7.25
C GLY A 549 -4.52 12.13 -6.94
N SER A 550 -5.45 11.71 -6.08
CA SER A 550 -5.63 10.28 -5.79
C SER A 550 -6.14 9.51 -7.00
N LYS A 551 -7.07 10.07 -7.78
CA LYS A 551 -7.57 9.46 -9.02
C LYS A 551 -6.47 9.25 -10.07
N ILE A 552 -5.48 10.16 -10.13
CA ILE A 552 -4.35 10.09 -11.07
C ILE A 552 -3.19 9.23 -10.52
N GLY A 553 -3.28 8.76 -9.28
CA GLY A 553 -2.23 7.94 -8.65
C GLY A 553 -1.12 8.75 -7.97
N PHE A 554 -1.31 10.05 -7.73
CA PHE A 554 -0.39 10.87 -6.95
C PHE A 554 -0.44 10.59 -5.45
N TYR A 555 -1.44 9.86 -4.97
CA TYR A 555 -1.57 9.52 -3.55
C TYR A 555 -0.31 8.88 -2.99
N HIS A 556 0.10 7.75 -3.55
CA HIS A 556 1.27 7.01 -3.12
C HIS A 556 2.59 7.73 -3.41
N SER A 557 2.64 8.51 -4.49
CA SER A 557 3.88 9.15 -4.93
C SER A 557 4.18 10.47 -4.20
N ILE A 558 3.14 11.16 -3.69
CA ILE A 558 3.26 12.51 -3.12
C ILE A 558 2.54 12.60 -1.78
N PHE A 559 1.24 12.30 -1.71
CA PHE A 559 0.44 12.59 -0.51
C PHE A 559 0.84 11.73 0.68
N LEU A 560 0.97 10.41 0.51
CA LEU A 560 1.37 9.50 1.58
C LEU A 560 2.76 9.87 2.15
N PRO A 561 3.79 10.14 1.32
CA PRO A 561 5.05 10.64 1.83
C PRO A 561 4.98 11.93 2.62
N LEU A 562 4.16 12.88 2.16
CA LEU A 562 3.94 14.12 2.89
C LEU A 562 3.25 13.89 4.23
N ILE A 563 2.21 13.04 4.29
CA ILE A 563 1.53 12.67 5.54
C ILE A 563 2.52 12.09 6.55
N LEU A 564 3.37 11.15 6.12
CA LEU A 564 4.37 10.52 6.97
C LEU A 564 5.44 11.51 7.46
N LEU A 565 5.91 12.42 6.60
CA LEU A 565 6.82 13.50 7.03
C LEU A 565 6.16 14.50 7.97
N GLU A 566 4.85 14.72 7.84
CA GLU A 566 4.10 15.56 8.78
C GLU A 566 3.97 14.89 10.17
N MET A 567 3.86 13.56 10.19
CA MET A 567 3.82 12.72 11.39
C MET A 567 5.20 12.47 11.99
N ASP A 568 6.28 12.74 11.24
CA ASP A 568 7.65 12.68 11.73
C ASP A 568 7.78 13.70 12.86
N CYS A 569 8.06 13.26 14.09
CA CYS A 569 7.77 13.97 15.34
C CYS A 569 6.30 13.88 15.80
N SER A 570 6.00 12.71 16.33
CA SER A 570 4.72 12.18 16.78
C SER A 570 4.08 12.87 18.01
N ASN A 571 4.25 14.19 18.16
CA ASN A 571 3.56 14.94 19.21
C ASN A 571 2.07 15.15 18.90
N ASP A 572 1.73 15.28 17.61
CA ASP A 572 0.35 15.48 17.16
C ASP A 572 0.00 14.57 15.97
N ALA A 573 -1.30 14.38 15.77
CA ALA A 573 -1.86 13.87 14.53
C ALA A 573 -1.53 14.82 13.33
N SER A 574 -1.74 14.36 12.09
CA SER A 574 -1.45 15.06 10.84
C SER A 574 -2.67 15.82 10.28
N LEU A 575 -2.46 17.05 9.80
CA LEU A 575 -3.49 17.81 9.07
C LEU A 575 -3.81 17.12 7.75
N PHE A 576 -2.79 16.71 7.00
CA PHE A 576 -2.99 16.03 5.72
C PHE A 576 -3.63 14.65 5.90
N GLY A 577 -3.36 13.98 7.03
CA GLY A 577 -4.05 12.75 7.43
C GLY A 577 -5.53 12.97 7.74
N ALA A 578 -5.91 14.10 8.36
CA ALA A 578 -7.32 14.46 8.52
C ALA A 578 -8.00 14.78 7.19
N ILE A 579 -7.29 15.49 6.29
CA ILE A 579 -7.75 15.77 4.92
C ILE A 579 -7.95 14.46 4.16
N ASP A 580 -7.03 13.51 4.26
CA ASP A 580 -7.14 12.19 3.64
C ASP A 580 -8.40 11.44 4.09
N GLU A 581 -8.61 11.35 5.40
CA GLU A 581 -9.79 10.70 5.98
C GLU A 581 -11.09 11.36 5.49
N CYS A 582 -11.19 12.70 5.50
CA CYS A 582 -12.42 13.37 5.09
C CYS A 582 -12.63 13.40 3.56
N ALA A 583 -11.58 13.71 2.79
CA ALA A 583 -11.66 13.92 1.35
C ALA A 583 -11.73 12.63 0.55
N LEU A 584 -11.10 11.56 1.02
CA LEU A 584 -11.03 10.29 0.29
C LEU A 584 -11.90 9.22 0.97
N VAL A 585 -11.63 8.92 2.25
CA VAL A 585 -12.28 7.80 2.97
C VAL A 585 -13.77 8.06 3.17
N MET A 586 -14.14 9.22 3.73
CA MET A 586 -15.55 9.53 4.03
C MET A 586 -16.37 9.84 2.77
N VAL A 587 -15.75 10.44 1.75
CA VAL A 587 -16.36 10.60 0.41
C VAL A 587 -16.66 9.24 -0.22
N CYS A 588 -15.69 8.32 -0.21
CA CYS A 588 -15.88 6.97 -0.73
C CYS A 588 -16.97 6.21 0.05
N ALA A 589 -16.95 6.29 1.38
CA ALA A 589 -17.96 5.70 2.24
C ALA A 589 -19.37 6.24 1.92
N GLY A 590 -19.52 7.55 1.72
CA GLY A 590 -20.79 8.17 1.35
C GLY A 590 -21.34 7.67 0.01
N ILE A 591 -20.48 7.59 -1.02
CA ILE A 591 -20.85 7.05 -2.35
C ILE A 591 -21.29 5.59 -2.24
N CYS A 592 -20.50 4.77 -1.54
CA CYS A 592 -20.80 3.34 -1.39
C CYS A 592 -22.09 3.10 -0.57
N ALA A 593 -22.33 3.90 0.47
CA ALA A 593 -23.58 3.83 1.23
C ALA A 593 -24.80 4.22 0.37
N GLY A 594 -24.68 5.25 -0.47
CA GLY A 594 -25.76 5.66 -1.37
C GLY A 594 -26.11 4.56 -2.38
N ASN A 595 -25.09 3.91 -2.96
CA ASN A 595 -25.27 2.78 -3.89
C ASN A 595 -25.85 1.53 -3.23
N LEU A 596 -25.62 1.33 -1.93
CA LEU A 596 -26.19 0.19 -1.20
C LEU A 596 -27.69 0.35 -0.95
N ILE A 597 -28.15 1.60 -0.75
CA ILE A 597 -29.57 1.91 -0.53
C ILE A 597 -30.33 1.97 -1.85
N VAL A 598 -29.82 2.74 -2.81
CA VAL A 598 -30.40 2.83 -4.16
C VAL A 598 -29.36 2.30 -5.14
N PRO A 599 -29.45 1.03 -5.56
CA PRO A 599 -28.48 0.46 -6.47
C PRO A 599 -28.55 1.14 -7.85
N PRO A 600 -27.40 1.32 -8.53
CA PRO A 600 -27.38 1.86 -9.87
C PRO A 600 -28.12 0.94 -10.84
N CYS A 601 -28.88 1.52 -11.78
CA CYS A 601 -29.64 0.76 -12.76
C CYS A 601 -28.69 -0.01 -13.71
N SER A 602 -28.83 -1.33 -13.77
CA SER A 602 -27.98 -2.20 -14.61
C SER A 602 -28.56 -2.30 -16.02
N LYS A 603 -27.83 -1.80 -17.02
CA LYS A 603 -28.26 -1.82 -18.44
C LYS A 603 -28.38 -3.23 -19.05
N GLU A 604 -27.86 -4.26 -18.40
CA GLU A 604 -27.75 -5.62 -18.97
C GLU A 604 -28.60 -6.68 -18.26
N GLY A 605 -29.52 -6.29 -17.35
CA GLY A 605 -30.36 -7.27 -16.62
C GLY A 605 -29.58 -8.22 -15.72
N ARG A 606 -28.26 -8.00 -15.55
CA ARG A 606 -27.40 -8.75 -14.63
C ARG A 606 -27.69 -8.29 -13.20
N GLY A 607 -27.97 -9.26 -12.33
CA GLY A 607 -28.33 -9.00 -10.94
C GLY A 607 -27.15 -8.35 -10.21
N GLY A 608 -27.32 -7.11 -9.74
CA GLY A 608 -26.28 -6.25 -9.16
C GLY A 608 -25.65 -6.72 -7.83
N ALA A 609 -25.56 -8.04 -7.62
CA ALA A 609 -24.86 -8.67 -6.51
C ALA A 609 -23.38 -8.27 -6.46
N GLY A 610 -22.73 -8.08 -7.63
CA GLY A 610 -21.35 -7.61 -7.72
C GLY A 610 -21.20 -6.19 -7.14
N HIS A 611 -21.97 -5.24 -7.66
CA HIS A 611 -22.01 -3.86 -7.16
C HIS A 611 -22.34 -3.72 -5.67
N ASN A 612 -23.29 -4.51 -5.17
CA ASN A 612 -23.66 -4.50 -3.75
C ASN A 612 -22.53 -5.07 -2.88
N SER A 613 -21.90 -6.16 -3.33
CA SER A 613 -20.76 -6.75 -2.62
C SER A 613 -19.57 -5.80 -2.55
N LEU A 614 -19.27 -5.08 -3.64
CA LEU A 614 -18.22 -4.06 -3.70
C LEU A 614 -18.54 -2.89 -2.75
N SER A 615 -19.74 -2.32 -2.85
CA SER A 615 -20.15 -1.16 -2.05
C SER A 615 -20.18 -1.46 -0.56
N TRP A 616 -20.71 -2.63 -0.16
CA TRP A 616 -20.71 -3.04 1.25
C TRP A 616 -19.30 -3.21 1.80
N LYS A 617 -18.41 -3.86 1.04
CA LYS A 617 -17.02 -4.07 1.45
C LYS A 617 -16.24 -2.77 1.53
N ALA A 618 -16.44 -1.90 0.56
CA ALA A 618 -15.84 -0.56 0.54
C ALA A 618 -16.31 0.27 1.73
N LEU A 619 -17.61 0.34 1.98
CA LEU A 619 -18.16 1.06 3.14
C LEU A 619 -17.56 0.56 4.46
N LYS A 620 -17.56 -0.77 4.66
CA LYS A 620 -17.01 -1.38 5.86
C LYS A 620 -15.51 -1.10 6.02
N THR A 621 -14.73 -1.22 4.95
CA THR A 621 -13.27 -1.04 4.99
C THR A 621 -12.89 0.42 5.21
N ASN A 622 -13.60 1.37 4.56
CA ASN A 622 -13.35 2.79 4.76
C ASN A 622 -13.64 3.19 6.22
N ILE A 623 -14.76 2.78 6.81
CA ILE A 623 -15.11 3.14 8.20
C ILE A 623 -14.20 2.45 9.23
N LEU A 624 -13.87 1.17 9.05
CA LEU A 624 -13.13 0.38 10.05
C LEU A 624 -11.62 0.38 9.87
N CYS A 625 -11.11 0.78 8.70
CA CYS A 625 -9.68 0.71 8.40
C CYS A 625 -9.13 2.00 7.77
N GLY A 626 -9.97 2.95 7.34
CA GLY A 626 -9.51 4.18 6.69
C GLY A 626 -8.88 3.93 5.33
N ASP A 627 -9.40 2.95 4.56
CA ASP A 627 -8.78 2.48 3.32
C ASP A 627 -9.83 1.97 2.29
N PHE A 628 -9.37 1.64 1.09
CA PHE A 628 -10.15 1.16 -0.07
C PHE A 628 -11.03 2.26 -0.69
N ILE A 629 -10.41 3.41 -0.95
CA ILE A 629 -11.03 4.59 -1.53
C ILE A 629 -11.31 4.42 -3.03
N GLU A 630 -10.58 3.54 -3.71
CA GLU A 630 -10.66 3.35 -5.16
C GLU A 630 -11.95 2.66 -5.59
N ALA A 631 -12.68 2.08 -4.64
CA ALA A 631 -14.03 1.57 -4.86
C ALA A 631 -15.01 2.67 -5.33
N ALA A 632 -14.76 3.94 -5.01
CA ALA A 632 -15.59 5.06 -5.45
C ALA A 632 -15.34 5.48 -6.91
N TYR A 633 -14.14 5.28 -7.44
CA TYR A 633 -13.76 5.83 -8.76
C TYR A 633 -14.62 5.34 -9.92
N PRO A 634 -15.01 4.06 -10.00
CA PRO A 634 -15.92 3.62 -11.05
C PRO A 634 -17.28 4.33 -11.02
N TYR A 635 -17.80 4.65 -9.84
CA TYR A 635 -19.07 5.37 -9.69
C TYR A 635 -18.93 6.84 -10.09
N MET A 636 -17.81 7.46 -9.73
CA MET A 636 -17.48 8.83 -10.14
C MET A 636 -17.28 8.93 -11.67
N GLU A 637 -16.73 7.91 -12.32
CA GLU A 637 -16.56 7.90 -13.78
C GLU A 637 -17.88 7.70 -14.53
N LYS A 638 -18.79 6.90 -13.97
CA LYS A 638 -20.10 6.63 -14.59
C LYS A 638 -21.07 7.81 -14.48
N SER A 639 -21.05 8.56 -13.39
CA SER A 639 -21.97 9.69 -13.17
C SER A 639 -21.24 11.01 -12.93
N LYS A 640 -21.48 11.99 -13.80
CA LYS A 640 -20.97 13.36 -13.63
C LYS A 640 -21.46 14.00 -12.33
N LEU A 641 -22.67 13.66 -11.89
CA LEU A 641 -23.24 14.20 -10.64
C LEU A 641 -22.46 13.69 -9.43
N ILE A 642 -22.20 12.38 -9.36
CA ILE A 642 -21.39 11.76 -8.30
C ILE A 642 -19.95 12.31 -8.34
N ASN A 643 -19.38 12.48 -9.54
CA ASN A 643 -18.06 13.06 -9.69
C ASN A 643 -17.98 14.47 -9.11
N ILE A 644 -18.85 15.39 -9.55
CA ILE A 644 -18.83 16.79 -9.11
C ILE A 644 -19.13 16.89 -7.60
N SER A 645 -20.09 16.11 -7.09
CA SER A 645 -20.42 16.13 -5.67
C SER A 645 -19.26 15.65 -4.79
N SER A 646 -18.46 14.68 -5.24
CA SER A 646 -17.26 14.24 -4.52
C SER A 646 -16.23 15.36 -4.31
N TYR A 647 -15.97 16.17 -5.34
CA TYR A 647 -15.06 17.32 -5.24
C TYR A 647 -15.63 18.41 -4.33
N ILE A 648 -16.93 18.68 -4.41
CA ILE A 648 -17.59 19.67 -3.55
C ILE A 648 -17.57 19.21 -2.08
N ALA A 649 -17.89 17.94 -1.82
CA ALA A 649 -17.89 17.35 -0.49
C ALA A 649 -16.49 17.36 0.14
N ALA A 650 -15.47 16.95 -0.62
CA ALA A 650 -14.07 17.02 -0.21
C ALA A 650 -13.64 18.46 0.08
N GLY A 651 -13.97 19.40 -0.81
CA GLY A 651 -13.62 20.80 -0.63
C GLY A 651 -14.27 21.42 0.62
N LEU A 652 -15.58 21.23 0.83
CA LEU A 652 -16.29 21.79 1.98
C LEU A 652 -15.81 21.21 3.32
N SER A 653 -15.60 19.89 3.37
CA SER A 653 -15.09 19.24 4.58
C SER A 653 -13.67 19.68 4.92
N CYS A 654 -12.79 19.78 3.92
CA CYS A 654 -11.40 20.23 4.11
C CYS A 654 -11.29 21.71 4.46
N GLU A 655 -12.20 22.55 3.98
CA GLU A 655 -12.30 23.95 4.44
C GLU A 655 -12.54 24.01 5.95
N ILE A 656 -13.48 23.22 6.47
CA ILE A 656 -13.75 23.16 7.91
C ILE A 656 -12.53 22.65 8.69
N LEU A 657 -11.87 21.60 8.20
CA LEU A 657 -10.67 21.05 8.84
C LEU A 657 -9.55 22.09 8.91
N MET A 658 -9.27 22.81 7.82
CA MET A 658 -8.18 23.78 7.77
C MET A 658 -8.49 25.05 8.59
N GLN A 659 -9.72 25.55 8.53
CA GLN A 659 -10.12 26.73 9.32
C GLN A 659 -10.09 26.43 10.84
N ARG A 660 -10.49 25.22 11.25
CA ARG A 660 -10.41 24.78 12.66
C ARG A 660 -9.06 24.16 13.05
N ARG A 661 -8.14 23.98 12.10
CA ARG A 661 -6.83 23.32 12.27
C ARG A 661 -6.94 21.95 12.94
N VAL A 662 -7.87 21.16 12.44
CA VAL A 662 -8.11 19.80 12.92
C VAL A 662 -6.97 18.91 12.44
N LEU A 663 -6.38 18.15 13.37
CA LEU A 663 -5.33 17.18 13.14
C LEU A 663 -5.91 15.78 13.33
N GLY A 664 -5.59 14.84 12.44
CA GLY A 664 -6.11 13.48 12.43
C GLY A 664 -5.07 12.51 11.86
N SER A 665 -5.41 11.25 11.65
CA SER A 665 -4.47 10.30 11.02
C SER A 665 -5.14 9.67 9.81
N ALA A 666 -4.34 9.43 8.77
CA ALA A 666 -4.71 8.52 7.70
C ALA A 666 -4.62 7.06 8.19
N TYR A 667 -5.25 6.14 7.46
CA TYR A 667 -5.13 4.67 7.66
C TYR A 667 -5.49 4.17 9.07
N LEU A 668 -6.39 4.86 9.78
CA LEU A 668 -6.94 4.41 11.05
C LEU A 668 -8.47 4.28 10.96
N PRO A 669 -9.09 3.40 11.75
CA PRO A 669 -10.54 3.38 11.88
C PRO A 669 -11.08 4.75 12.28
N LEU A 670 -12.21 5.18 11.69
CA LEU A 670 -12.82 6.49 11.98
C LEU A 670 -12.98 6.78 13.49
N PRO A 671 -13.42 5.83 14.35
CA PRO A 671 -13.48 6.07 15.80
C PRO A 671 -12.11 6.39 16.42
N LEU A 672 -11.04 5.74 15.94
CA LEU A 672 -9.69 5.96 16.42
C LEU A 672 -9.13 7.30 15.92
N VAL A 673 -9.47 7.69 14.68
CA VAL A 673 -9.15 9.02 14.14
C VAL A 673 -9.80 10.12 14.97
N ILE A 674 -11.07 9.98 15.33
CA ILE A 674 -11.78 10.93 16.21
C ILE A 674 -11.11 11.01 17.59
N TRP A 675 -10.68 9.88 18.14
CA TRP A 675 -10.02 9.82 19.44
C TRP A 675 -8.62 10.45 19.45
N LEU A 676 -7.84 10.21 18.38
CA LEU A 676 -6.50 10.75 18.19
C LEU A 676 -6.52 12.25 17.86
N SER A 677 -7.63 12.73 17.27
CA SER A 677 -7.79 14.13 16.84
C SER A 677 -7.67 15.13 18.00
N ASN A 678 -7.14 16.31 17.67
CA ASN A 678 -7.09 17.45 18.57
C ASN A 678 -8.47 18.10 18.79
N ASP A 679 -9.33 18.09 17.76
CA ASP A 679 -10.68 18.65 17.77
C ASP A 679 -11.68 17.60 17.27
N ARG A 680 -12.26 16.88 18.25
CA ARG A 680 -13.21 15.78 18.02
C ARG A 680 -14.46 16.26 17.30
N LEU A 681 -14.96 17.44 17.64
CA LEU A 681 -16.17 18.00 17.02
C LEU A 681 -15.88 18.46 15.59
N GLY A 682 -14.71 19.06 15.37
CA GLY A 682 -14.27 19.48 14.03
C GLY A 682 -14.17 18.32 13.05
N ILE A 683 -13.51 17.23 13.45
CA ILE A 683 -13.33 16.06 12.57
C ILE A 683 -14.65 15.32 12.34
N CYS A 684 -15.52 15.20 13.36
CA CYS A 684 -16.85 14.60 13.20
C CYS A 684 -17.74 15.42 12.26
N ALA A 685 -17.74 16.75 12.38
CA ALA A 685 -18.53 17.62 11.51
C ALA A 685 -18.04 17.56 10.05
N ALA A 686 -16.72 17.63 9.83
CA ALA A 686 -16.13 17.52 8.50
C ALA A 686 -16.41 16.15 7.85
N SER A 687 -16.25 15.06 8.60
CA SER A 687 -16.56 13.70 8.15
C SER A 687 -18.03 13.53 7.81
N GLY A 688 -18.92 14.09 8.64
CA GLY A 688 -20.36 14.06 8.40
C GLY A 688 -20.79 14.81 7.14
N ILE A 689 -20.15 15.95 6.84
CA ILE A 689 -20.40 16.71 5.61
C ILE A 689 -19.89 15.95 4.38
N ALA A 690 -18.66 15.43 4.44
CA ALA A 690 -18.08 14.64 3.35
C ALA A 690 -18.97 13.44 3.00
N PHE A 691 -19.35 12.66 4.02
CA PHE A 691 -20.24 11.51 3.87
C PHE A 691 -21.62 11.92 3.36
N GLY A 692 -22.27 12.88 4.02
CA GLY A 692 -23.66 13.26 3.77
C GLY A 692 -23.90 13.84 2.38
N VAL A 693 -23.00 14.73 1.92
CA VAL A 693 -23.13 15.35 0.58
C VAL A 693 -23.02 14.30 -0.52
N CYS A 694 -22.03 13.40 -0.42
CA CYS A 694 -21.83 12.33 -1.39
C CYS A 694 -22.93 11.27 -1.35
N PHE A 695 -23.39 10.92 -0.15
CA PHE A 695 -24.48 9.98 0.06
C PHE A 695 -25.77 10.48 -0.61
N MET A 696 -26.22 11.69 -0.27
CA MET A 696 -27.44 12.26 -0.84
C MET A 696 -27.34 12.43 -2.35
N SER A 697 -26.19 12.91 -2.84
CA SER A 697 -25.95 13.06 -4.28
C SER A 697 -25.99 11.73 -5.03
N THR A 698 -25.46 10.66 -4.42
CA THR A 698 -25.47 9.32 -5.03
C THR A 698 -26.89 8.75 -5.07
N VAL A 699 -27.65 8.88 -3.97
CA VAL A 699 -29.08 8.49 -3.93
C VAL A 699 -29.86 9.23 -5.01
N ILE A 700 -29.72 10.56 -5.10
CA ILE A 700 -30.38 11.38 -6.12
C ILE A 700 -29.95 10.95 -7.52
N SER A 701 -28.65 10.77 -7.77
CA SER A 701 -28.13 10.35 -9.08
C SER A 701 -28.72 9.02 -9.51
N ASN A 702 -28.82 8.06 -8.59
CA ASN A 702 -29.32 6.74 -8.91
C ASN A 702 -30.83 6.81 -9.13
N MET A 703 -31.59 7.53 -8.30
CA MET A 703 -33.03 7.74 -8.49
C MET A 703 -33.38 8.40 -9.83
N TYR A 704 -32.58 9.36 -10.32
CA TYR A 704 -32.81 9.98 -11.64
C TYR A 704 -32.48 9.08 -12.83
N MET A 705 -31.69 8.01 -12.63
CA MET A 705 -31.36 7.04 -13.69
C MET A 705 -32.34 5.87 -13.76
N TRP A 706 -33.18 5.68 -12.74
CA TRP A 706 -34.35 4.82 -12.76
C TRP A 706 -35.54 5.56 -13.36
#